data_AF-A0A821JVZ5-F1
#
_entry.id   AF-A0A821JVZ5-F1
#
_cell.length_a   1.000
_cell.length_b   1.000
_cell.length_c   1.000
_cell.angle_alpha   90.00
_cell.angle_beta   90.00
_cell.angle_gamma   90.00
#
_symmetry.space_group_name_H-M   'P 1'
#
loop_
_entity.id
_entity.type
_entity.pdbx_description
1 polymer ?
#
loop_
_entity_poly.entity_id
_entity_poly.type
_entity_poly.pdbx_seq_one_letter_code
_entity_poly.pdbx_strand_id
1 'polypeptide(L)'
;MFGLTIGDALGAHVEFRPNSYLVANPVKDLEGGGTWGLQKGQFTDDASMALCLANSLIACQDFVPYDQLVRYKWWYRHGYMSSTGQCFDIGAATQQSIEEFEKRQRKFAHDHGIPFDQLDFLSNRDLLQAFDVKCSKDDVAGNGALMRLAPVPLFFYHNPELAIEYSGISGRITHGDDKAYDACCYYGALIIAALNGANKNELTSKTFYDKHRHWFGDRILHPEIMAIAHGSYKKPGGYQDGIRGKGYIVNALEAALWAFWSDEDSFEKGALNAVNLGDDTDTTAAIYGQLAGAYYGYKKLPVKWLESVSWAIASTVTALVFMPKFREMNFTSAYEYLEKRFDRSVRMCASFAFSFGMGGMKAVIWTDVLQAIVILVGLLATIIQGIIAVGGIELTFSKASKGGRIQFDSGSFDPRVRHTIWSLLIGGSLNSLSMYSFNQTQIQRYMCVRTTHGAKQALFINAAGTALIILSSSLIGIILYAFYVDCDPYTAKYVSDIDQIFPYFVMDVLSSKKGLPGIFLACVFSGSLSTISSGLNSLAAVVIEDVYKGLMGRTLSDERQGLISKIFSIVLGAVVMLLTYVVSYLGSILNAALSLSGVLSGPITGVFFLGFFFPQVNRRGGLVGFLASLFVQCWIFLGAQLTKKQMKSARLPLSVANCPTPVNITISLTTSIKANPLLGFYSISYMWYTPIGVTTVIIVGVIVSYLTRPLKSNEIDPKLIIRISNVNCCCLPKCIHDWIRYGVKEDVNLEKKNNNDIKSLTSEENNIFHSNNSAQTLNTATKDLIPLNVVIENKMDNSYDNPVITMKD
;
A
#
# COMPACT_ATOMS: atom_id res chain seq x y z
N MET A 1 -25.66 16.13 11.03
CA MET A 1 -24.61 15.29 11.66
C MET A 1 -23.21 15.71 11.26
N PHE A 2 -22.69 15.39 10.05
CA PHE A 2 -21.30 15.77 9.70
C PHE A 2 -20.98 17.25 9.86
N GLY A 3 -21.89 18.14 9.43
CA GLY A 3 -21.68 19.58 9.61
C GLY A 3 -21.57 20.00 11.08
N LEU A 4 -22.38 19.41 11.98
CA LEU A 4 -22.30 19.61 13.44
C LEU A 4 -20.91 19.21 13.95
N THR A 5 -20.49 17.97 13.65
CA THR A 5 -19.22 17.44 14.15
C THR A 5 -18.00 18.19 13.60
N ILE A 6 -18.07 18.69 12.36
CA ILE A 6 -17.04 19.57 11.81
C ILE A 6 -17.02 20.92 12.53
N GLY A 7 -18.20 21.51 12.78
CA GLY A 7 -18.32 22.78 13.47
C GLY A 7 -17.73 22.73 14.88
N ASP A 8 -18.15 21.73 15.66
CA ASP A 8 -17.61 21.39 16.99
C ASP A 8 -16.06 21.26 16.91
N ALA A 9 -15.55 20.31 16.11
CA ALA A 9 -14.10 20.07 16.04
C ALA A 9 -13.28 21.29 15.55
N LEU A 10 -13.88 22.16 14.74
CA LEU A 10 -13.24 23.40 14.27
C LEU A 10 -13.19 24.46 15.38
N GLY A 11 -14.26 24.59 16.18
CA GLY A 11 -14.36 25.56 17.26
C GLY A 11 -13.62 25.15 18.53
N ALA A 12 -13.49 23.85 18.81
CA ALA A 12 -12.86 23.34 20.02
C ALA A 12 -11.38 23.77 20.18
N HIS A 13 -10.69 24.03 19.07
CA HIS A 13 -9.31 24.50 19.07
C HIS A 13 -9.13 25.89 19.73
N VAL A 14 -10.17 26.73 19.72
CA VAL A 14 -10.10 28.11 20.21
C VAL A 14 -11.19 28.43 21.23
N GLU A 15 -11.80 27.39 21.80
CA GLU A 15 -12.81 27.52 22.82
C GLU A 15 -12.35 28.39 24.00
N PHE A 16 -13.26 29.23 24.51
CA PHE A 16 -13.04 30.21 25.57
C PHE A 16 -12.01 31.30 25.27
N ARG A 17 -11.49 31.40 24.04
CA ARG A 17 -10.62 32.51 23.64
C ARG A 17 -11.46 33.77 23.43
N PRO A 18 -11.02 34.93 23.97
CA PRO A 18 -11.74 36.18 23.75
C PRO A 18 -11.67 36.57 22.27
N ASN A 19 -12.69 37.26 21.77
CA ASN A 19 -12.72 37.74 20.38
C ASN A 19 -11.45 38.53 19.99
N SER A 20 -10.86 39.30 20.92
CA SER A 20 -9.58 40.01 20.67
C SER A 20 -8.42 39.10 20.29
N TYR A 21 -8.37 37.88 20.83
CA TYR A 21 -7.38 36.87 20.46
C TYR A 21 -7.60 36.36 19.04
N LEU A 22 -8.86 36.12 18.65
CA LEU A 22 -9.25 35.60 17.34
C LEU A 22 -9.11 36.65 16.23
N VAL A 23 -9.31 37.93 16.55
CA VAL A 23 -8.99 39.02 15.62
C VAL A 23 -7.49 39.05 15.30
N ALA A 24 -6.63 38.79 16.29
CA ALA A 24 -5.18 38.72 16.09
C ALA A 24 -4.73 37.39 15.46
N ASN A 25 -5.41 36.28 15.77
CA ASN A 25 -5.06 34.92 15.36
C ASN A 25 -6.30 34.22 14.79
N PRO A 26 -6.79 34.61 13.61
CA PRO A 26 -8.00 34.05 13.05
C PRO A 26 -7.80 32.58 12.69
N VAL A 27 -8.78 31.76 13.05
CA VAL A 27 -8.86 30.36 12.62
C VAL A 27 -9.10 30.34 11.11
N LYS A 28 -8.28 29.57 10.39
CA LYS A 28 -8.33 29.45 8.92
C LYS A 28 -8.61 28.03 8.44
N ASP A 29 -8.36 27.04 9.29
CA ASP A 29 -8.51 25.63 8.97
C ASP A 29 -8.77 24.84 10.26
N LEU A 30 -9.10 23.56 10.10
CA LEU A 30 -9.28 22.63 11.20
C LEU A 30 -7.91 22.23 11.75
N GLU A 31 -7.67 22.58 13.00
CA GLU A 31 -6.42 22.39 13.73
C GLU A 31 -6.66 21.62 15.04
N GLY A 32 -5.62 21.00 15.58
CA GLY A 32 -5.65 20.41 16.92
C GLY A 32 -5.18 21.41 17.97
N GLY A 33 -5.45 21.19 19.24
CA GLY A 33 -5.05 22.04 20.36
C GLY A 33 -6.23 22.43 21.23
N GLY A 34 -6.35 23.72 21.52
CA GLY A 34 -7.42 24.24 22.39
C GLY A 34 -7.24 23.93 23.87
N THR A 35 -8.29 24.23 24.64
CA THR A 35 -8.34 24.07 26.10
C THR A 35 -7.99 22.65 26.55
N TRP A 36 -8.39 21.67 25.74
CA TRP A 36 -8.29 20.25 26.05
C TRP A 36 -7.11 19.55 25.35
N GLY A 37 -6.32 20.26 24.53
CA GLY A 37 -5.18 19.67 23.82
C GLY A 37 -5.58 18.60 22.79
N LEU A 38 -6.70 18.80 22.11
CA LEU A 38 -7.29 17.86 21.17
C LEU A 38 -6.42 17.62 19.94
N GLN A 39 -6.46 16.41 19.40
CA GLN A 39 -5.92 16.12 18.08
C GLN A 39 -6.83 16.71 17.00
N LYS A 40 -6.24 16.96 15.83
CA LYS A 40 -6.99 17.46 14.67
C LYS A 40 -8.17 16.53 14.34
N GLY A 41 -9.40 17.08 14.38
CA GLY A 41 -10.64 16.37 14.04
C GLY A 41 -11.37 15.75 15.23
N GLN A 42 -10.80 15.80 16.44
CA GLN A 42 -11.51 15.45 17.66
C GLN A 42 -12.53 16.54 18.01
N PHE A 43 -13.67 16.10 18.52
CA PHE A 43 -14.87 16.90 18.82
C PHE A 43 -15.24 16.76 20.31
N THR A 44 -15.99 17.70 20.87
CA THR A 44 -16.28 17.88 22.30
C THR A 44 -17.61 17.21 22.69
N ASP A 45 -18.30 17.76 23.68
CA ASP A 45 -19.60 17.26 24.13
C ASP A 45 -20.70 17.49 23.09
N ASP A 46 -20.63 18.54 22.26
CA ASP A 46 -21.66 18.84 21.24
C ASP A 46 -21.96 17.61 20.37
N ALA A 47 -20.93 17.11 19.68
CA ALA A 47 -21.05 15.97 18.80
C ALA A 47 -21.19 14.66 19.57
N SER A 48 -20.56 14.51 20.74
CA SER A 48 -20.70 13.31 21.57
C SER A 48 -22.16 13.09 21.99
N MET A 49 -22.83 14.15 22.45
CA MET A 49 -24.23 14.10 22.83
C MET A 49 -25.15 13.97 21.62
N ALA A 50 -24.82 14.57 20.47
CA ALA A 50 -25.58 14.35 19.23
C ALA A 50 -25.51 12.89 18.77
N LEU A 51 -24.34 12.26 18.86
CA LEU A 51 -24.15 10.84 18.54
C LEU A 51 -24.92 9.93 19.50
N CYS A 52 -24.93 10.25 20.80
CA CYS A 52 -25.76 9.55 21.77
C CYS A 52 -27.25 9.62 21.41
N LEU A 53 -27.76 10.82 21.09
CA LEU A 53 -29.15 11.02 20.69
C LEU A 53 -29.50 10.28 19.39
N ALA A 54 -28.62 10.35 18.39
CA ALA A 54 -28.79 9.63 17.13
C ALA A 54 -28.87 8.11 17.36
N ASN A 55 -28.00 7.57 18.21
CA ASN A 55 -28.01 6.14 18.51
C ASN A 55 -29.26 5.73 19.30
N SER A 56 -29.79 6.60 20.18
CA SER A 56 -31.07 6.38 20.86
C SER A 56 -32.22 6.20 19.87
N LEU A 57 -32.39 7.18 18.98
CA LEU A 57 -33.41 7.16 17.94
C LEU A 57 -33.32 5.90 17.06
N ILE A 58 -32.09 5.52 16.66
CA ILE A 58 -31.88 4.33 15.83
C ILE A 58 -32.17 3.04 16.59
N ALA A 59 -31.72 2.90 17.84
CA ALA A 59 -31.90 1.65 18.58
C ALA A 59 -33.35 1.46 19.03
N CYS A 60 -34.02 2.53 19.46
CA CYS A 60 -35.41 2.48 19.86
C CYS A 60 -36.38 2.48 18.66
N GLN A 61 -35.91 2.89 17.47
CA GLN A 61 -36.73 3.15 16.28
C GLN A 61 -37.84 4.19 16.55
N ASP A 62 -37.65 5.04 17.56
CA ASP A 62 -38.57 6.06 18.02
C ASP A 62 -37.84 7.03 18.98
N PHE A 63 -38.49 8.13 19.36
CA PHE A 63 -37.97 9.06 20.37
C PHE A 63 -38.35 8.60 21.78
N VAL A 64 -37.37 8.09 22.52
CA VAL A 64 -37.54 7.63 23.91
C VAL A 64 -36.67 8.50 24.84
N PRO A 65 -37.23 9.52 25.53
CA PRO A 65 -36.44 10.44 26.36
C PRO A 65 -35.63 9.76 27.47
N TYR A 66 -36.13 8.64 28.00
CA TYR A 66 -35.43 7.84 28.98
C TYR A 66 -34.11 7.27 28.42
N ASP A 67 -34.15 6.67 27.23
CA ASP A 67 -32.98 6.08 26.58
C ASP A 67 -31.97 7.16 26.13
N GLN A 68 -32.45 8.34 25.75
CA GLN A 68 -31.59 9.52 25.53
C GLN A 68 -30.75 9.84 26.78
N LEU A 69 -31.36 9.89 27.97
CA LEU A 69 -30.65 10.13 29.24
C LEU A 69 -29.72 8.98 29.63
N VAL A 70 -30.11 7.72 29.38
CA VAL A 70 -29.23 6.56 29.59
C VAL A 70 -27.95 6.68 28.78
N ARG A 71 -28.04 7.10 27.51
CA ARG A 71 -26.85 7.23 26.65
C ARG A 71 -25.98 8.42 27.02
N TYR A 72 -26.58 9.52 27.46
CA TYR A 72 -25.83 10.62 28.04
C TYR A 72 -25.12 10.21 29.33
N LYS A 73 -25.75 9.38 30.16
CA LYS A 73 -25.11 8.77 31.31
C LYS A 73 -23.94 7.89 30.89
N TRP A 74 -24.07 7.05 29.86
CA TRP A 74 -22.95 6.24 29.37
C TRP A 74 -21.79 7.09 28.85
N TRP A 75 -22.08 8.19 28.15
CA TRP A 75 -21.05 9.14 27.75
C TRP A 75 -20.37 9.74 28.97
N TYR A 76 -21.14 10.28 29.91
CA TYR A 76 -20.64 10.90 31.14
C TYR A 76 -19.79 9.96 32.00
N ARG A 77 -20.22 8.70 32.19
CA ARG A 77 -19.56 7.74 33.07
C ARG A 77 -18.45 6.93 32.41
N HIS A 78 -18.55 6.68 31.10
CA HIS A 78 -17.70 5.70 30.41
C HIS A 78 -17.04 6.24 29.14
N GLY A 79 -17.25 7.52 28.78
CA GLY A 79 -16.74 8.09 27.53
C GLY A 79 -17.38 7.50 26.27
N TYR A 80 -18.58 6.90 26.38
CA TYR A 80 -19.32 6.39 25.24
C TYR A 80 -19.54 7.49 24.19
N MET A 81 -19.19 7.22 22.93
CA MET A 81 -19.25 8.19 21.81
C MET A 81 -18.35 9.44 21.96
N SER A 82 -17.35 9.43 22.85
CA SER A 82 -16.37 10.51 22.97
C SER A 82 -15.21 10.39 21.96
N SER A 83 -14.77 11.50 21.39
CA SER A 83 -13.60 11.56 20.49
C SER A 83 -12.25 11.24 21.18
N THR A 84 -12.18 11.29 22.51
CA THR A 84 -10.99 10.99 23.31
C THR A 84 -11.10 9.68 24.09
N GLY A 85 -12.28 9.05 24.09
CA GLY A 85 -12.59 7.86 24.89
C GLY A 85 -12.91 8.15 26.36
N GLN A 86 -12.99 9.41 26.76
CA GLN A 86 -13.43 9.84 28.11
C GLN A 86 -14.42 11.01 27.99
N CYS A 87 -15.29 11.20 28.99
CA CYS A 87 -16.12 12.41 29.04
C CYS A 87 -15.25 13.62 29.40
N PHE A 88 -15.36 14.69 28.63
CA PHE A 88 -14.80 16.00 28.90
C PHE A 88 -15.77 17.06 28.37
N ASP A 89 -15.54 18.32 28.73
CA ASP A 89 -16.35 19.47 28.31
C ASP A 89 -17.83 19.48 28.71
N ILE A 90 -18.25 18.59 29.61
CA ILE A 90 -19.66 18.51 29.98
C ILE A 90 -20.14 19.80 30.66
N GLY A 91 -21.15 20.45 30.07
CA GLY A 91 -21.79 21.60 30.68
C GLY A 91 -22.47 21.27 32.03
N ALA A 92 -22.39 22.21 32.98
CA ALA A 92 -22.90 22.01 34.35
C ALA A 92 -24.40 21.67 34.41
N ALA A 93 -25.22 22.25 33.52
CA ALA A 93 -26.65 21.97 33.42
C ALA A 93 -26.92 20.51 32.99
N THR A 94 -26.17 20.04 31.99
CA THR A 94 -26.23 18.66 31.50
C THR A 94 -25.79 17.69 32.58
N GLN A 95 -24.65 17.96 33.24
CA GLN A 95 -24.14 17.12 34.33
C GLN A 95 -25.17 16.98 35.45
N GLN A 96 -25.72 18.09 35.95
CA GLN A 96 -26.72 18.08 37.03
C GLN A 96 -27.97 17.28 36.65
N SER A 97 -28.42 17.39 35.39
CA SER A 97 -29.59 16.65 34.91
C SER A 97 -29.33 15.14 34.85
N ILE A 98 -28.14 14.71 34.43
CA ILE A 98 -27.74 13.29 34.41
C ILE A 98 -27.60 12.74 35.85
N GLU A 99 -27.03 13.51 36.77
CA GLU A 99 -26.90 13.12 38.18
C GLU A 99 -28.28 12.98 38.86
N GLU A 100 -29.21 13.89 38.59
CA GLU A 100 -30.60 13.78 39.06
C GLU A 100 -31.32 12.59 38.42
N PHE A 101 -31.09 12.33 37.12
CA PHE A 101 -31.60 11.13 36.45
C PHE A 101 -31.11 9.84 37.12
N GLU A 102 -29.82 9.73 37.41
CA GLU A 102 -29.25 8.56 38.11
C GLU A 102 -29.85 8.37 39.51
N LYS A 103 -30.04 9.47 40.25
CA LYS A 103 -30.67 9.44 41.57
C LYS A 103 -32.12 8.94 41.48
N ARG A 104 -32.87 9.41 40.47
CA ARG A 104 -34.24 8.94 40.19
C ARG A 104 -34.26 7.48 39.73
N GLN A 105 -33.33 7.04 38.90
CA GLN A 105 -33.16 5.63 38.51
C GLN A 105 -32.96 4.75 39.76
N ARG A 106 -32.08 5.13 40.70
CA ARG A 106 -31.86 4.37 41.94
C ARG A 106 -33.13 4.24 42.78
N LYS A 107 -33.88 5.34 42.92
CA LYS A 107 -35.17 5.32 43.63
C LYS A 107 -36.19 4.45 42.92
N PHE A 108 -36.32 4.60 41.60
CA PHE A 108 -37.26 3.84 40.78
C PHE A 108 -36.98 2.32 40.81
N ALA A 109 -35.70 1.93 40.76
CA ALA A 109 -35.25 0.55 40.93
C ALA A 109 -35.72 -0.04 42.27
N HIS A 110 -35.52 0.71 43.36
CA HIS A 110 -35.97 0.31 44.69
C HIS A 110 -37.50 0.17 44.76
N ASP A 111 -38.23 1.17 44.29
CA ASP A 111 -39.70 1.23 44.40
C ASP A 111 -40.40 0.14 43.57
N HIS A 112 -39.78 -0.33 42.48
CA HIS A 112 -40.35 -1.36 41.58
C HIS A 112 -39.65 -2.72 41.69
N GLY A 113 -38.67 -2.88 42.58
CA GLY A 113 -37.94 -4.14 42.77
C GLY A 113 -37.11 -4.57 41.56
N ILE A 114 -36.58 -3.63 40.78
CA ILE A 114 -35.79 -3.88 39.56
C ILE A 114 -34.30 -3.73 39.90
N PRO A 115 -33.43 -4.68 39.52
CA PRO A 115 -31.98 -4.52 39.65
C PRO A 115 -31.47 -3.27 38.91
N PHE A 116 -30.62 -2.47 39.57
CA PHE A 116 -30.18 -1.17 39.03
C PHE A 116 -29.40 -1.30 37.71
N ASP A 117 -28.65 -2.39 37.53
CA ASP A 117 -27.91 -2.71 36.31
C ASP A 117 -28.82 -3.03 35.11
N GLN A 118 -30.08 -3.38 35.34
CA GLN A 118 -31.06 -3.65 34.28
C GLN A 118 -31.81 -2.40 33.83
N LEU A 119 -31.79 -1.31 34.60
CA LEU A 119 -32.57 -0.10 34.27
C LEU A 119 -32.11 0.57 32.97
N ASP A 120 -30.85 0.46 32.61
CA ASP A 120 -30.34 1.03 31.35
C ASP A 120 -30.86 0.31 30.10
N PHE A 121 -31.44 -0.88 30.28
CA PHE A 121 -31.98 -1.71 29.21
C PHE A 121 -33.51 -1.86 29.32
N LEU A 122 -34.17 -0.99 30.09
CA LEU A 122 -35.61 -1.02 30.31
C LEU A 122 -36.37 -0.78 29.02
N SER A 123 -37.21 -1.74 28.61
CA SER A 123 -38.02 -1.68 27.38
C SER A 123 -39.53 -1.72 27.63
N ASN A 124 -39.96 -1.96 28.88
CA ASN A 124 -41.37 -1.99 29.25
C ASN A 124 -41.98 -0.58 29.16
N ARG A 125 -42.98 -0.41 28.30
CA ARG A 125 -43.63 0.87 28.03
C ARG A 125 -44.30 1.50 29.25
N ASP A 126 -44.97 0.71 30.08
CA ASP A 126 -45.69 1.22 31.26
C ASP A 126 -44.70 1.78 32.28
N LEU A 127 -43.57 1.09 32.47
CA LEU A 127 -42.50 1.53 33.37
C LEU A 127 -41.76 2.75 32.83
N LEU A 128 -41.50 2.80 31.51
CA LEU A 128 -40.90 3.96 30.86
C LEU A 128 -41.80 5.21 30.98
N GLN A 129 -43.12 5.04 30.85
CA GLN A 129 -44.08 6.14 30.98
C GLN A 129 -44.25 6.59 32.44
N ALA A 130 -44.10 5.68 33.41
CA ALA A 130 -44.14 6.00 34.83
C ALA A 130 -42.89 6.77 35.32
N PHE A 131 -41.78 6.71 34.59
CA PHE A 131 -40.55 7.39 34.98
C PHE A 131 -40.57 8.88 34.59
N ASP A 132 -40.36 9.77 35.57
CA ASP A 132 -40.24 11.20 35.30
C ASP A 132 -38.84 11.56 34.75
N VAL A 133 -38.78 11.73 33.43
CA VAL A 133 -37.58 12.09 32.66
C VAL A 133 -37.20 13.58 32.75
N LYS A 134 -38.03 14.45 33.35
CA LYS A 134 -37.72 15.88 33.50
C LYS A 134 -36.75 16.11 34.65
N CYS A 135 -35.46 15.88 34.39
CA CYS A 135 -34.41 15.93 35.40
C CYS A 135 -33.74 17.31 35.54
N SER A 136 -34.05 18.25 34.65
CA SER A 136 -33.53 19.61 34.66
C SER A 136 -34.30 20.55 35.59
N LYS A 137 -33.66 21.63 36.03
CA LYS A 137 -34.34 22.76 36.68
C LYS A 137 -35.06 23.64 35.65
N ASP A 138 -36.17 24.27 36.05
CA ASP A 138 -37.09 25.02 35.17
C ASP A 138 -36.50 26.33 34.61
N ASP A 139 -35.44 26.88 35.19
CA ASP A 139 -34.84 28.18 34.84
C ASP A 139 -33.49 28.06 34.11
N VAL A 140 -33.16 26.85 33.62
CA VAL A 140 -31.87 26.56 32.98
C VAL A 140 -31.96 26.73 31.47
N ALA A 141 -31.45 27.85 30.97
CA ALA A 141 -31.46 28.26 29.56
C ALA A 141 -30.07 28.18 28.88
N GLY A 142 -29.29 27.14 29.20
CA GLY A 142 -28.01 26.85 28.56
C GLY A 142 -28.14 26.38 27.09
N ASN A 143 -27.10 26.59 26.28
CA ASN A 143 -27.02 26.17 24.88
C ASN A 143 -26.90 24.66 24.65
N GLY A 144 -26.62 23.88 25.71
CA GLY A 144 -26.40 22.42 25.66
C GLY A 144 -27.50 21.59 25.00
N ALA A 145 -28.73 22.09 25.00
CA ALA A 145 -29.86 21.46 24.31
C ALA A 145 -29.79 21.62 22.78
N LEU A 146 -29.35 22.79 22.31
CA LEU A 146 -29.42 23.19 20.91
C LEU A 146 -28.26 22.63 20.09
N MET A 147 -27.08 22.54 20.71
CA MET A 147 -25.84 22.13 20.07
C MET A 147 -25.84 20.69 19.50
N ARG A 148 -26.75 19.86 20.03
CA ARG A 148 -26.85 18.43 19.72
C ARG A 148 -28.11 18.03 18.96
N LEU A 149 -28.90 18.99 18.49
CA LEU A 149 -30.31 18.79 18.13
C LEU A 149 -30.54 17.97 16.85
N ALA A 150 -29.67 18.08 15.86
CA ALA A 150 -29.85 17.59 14.50
C ALA A 150 -30.36 16.15 14.33
N PRO A 151 -30.02 15.15 15.19
CA PRO A 151 -30.55 13.80 15.03
C PRO A 151 -32.08 13.73 15.01
N VAL A 152 -32.78 14.54 15.82
CA VAL A 152 -34.25 14.51 15.93
C VAL A 152 -34.92 14.93 14.62
N PRO A 153 -34.68 16.13 14.06
CA PRO A 153 -35.28 16.53 12.79
C PRO A 153 -34.82 15.66 11.61
N LEU A 154 -33.62 15.06 11.66
CA LEU A 154 -33.20 14.11 10.63
C LEU A 154 -34.01 12.80 10.68
N PHE A 155 -34.30 12.28 11.87
CA PHE A 155 -35.04 11.04 12.05
C PHE A 155 -36.52 11.19 11.71
N PHE A 156 -37.15 12.28 12.17
CA PHE A 156 -38.57 12.57 11.94
C PHE A 156 -38.81 13.45 10.71
N TYR A 157 -37.88 13.49 9.75
CA TYR A 157 -37.94 14.39 8.60
C TYR A 157 -39.26 14.35 7.81
N HIS A 158 -39.89 13.18 7.73
CA HIS A 158 -41.18 13.01 7.04
C HIS A 158 -42.39 13.53 7.82
N ASN A 159 -42.23 13.84 9.11
CA ASN A 159 -43.28 14.38 9.97
C ASN A 159 -42.78 15.62 10.72
N PRO A 160 -42.91 16.82 10.11
CA PRO A 160 -42.42 18.08 10.69
C PRO A 160 -42.96 18.38 12.09
N GLU A 161 -44.24 18.09 12.35
CA GLU A 161 -44.88 18.34 13.65
C GLU A 161 -44.21 17.54 14.77
N LEU A 162 -44.04 16.23 14.57
CA LEU A 162 -43.31 15.38 15.52
C LEU A 162 -41.83 15.78 15.65
N ALA A 163 -41.17 16.10 14.53
CA ALA A 163 -39.79 16.54 14.54
C ALA A 163 -39.59 17.78 15.42
N ILE A 164 -40.50 18.74 15.36
CA ILE A 164 -40.44 20.00 16.11
C ILE A 164 -40.81 19.78 17.58
N GLU A 165 -41.86 19.01 17.86
CA GLU A 165 -42.24 18.66 19.23
C GLU A 165 -41.10 17.91 19.96
N TYR A 166 -40.57 16.86 19.33
CA TYR A 166 -39.47 16.07 19.90
C TYR A 166 -38.17 16.86 19.98
N SER A 167 -37.96 17.85 19.10
CA SER A 167 -36.83 18.77 19.23
C SER A 167 -36.89 19.55 20.54
N GLY A 168 -38.07 20.08 20.88
CA GLY A 168 -38.29 20.77 22.15
C GLY A 168 -38.15 19.84 23.37
N ILE A 169 -38.77 18.65 23.31
CA ILE A 169 -38.71 17.68 24.42
C ILE A 169 -37.28 17.21 24.67
N SER A 170 -36.50 16.94 23.62
CA SER A 170 -35.10 16.50 23.70
C SER A 170 -34.18 17.52 24.38
N GLY A 171 -34.47 18.82 24.21
CA GLY A 171 -33.80 19.88 24.96
C GLY A 171 -34.26 19.93 26.43
N ARG A 172 -35.58 19.94 26.63
CA ARG A 172 -36.22 20.17 27.94
C ARG A 172 -35.85 19.16 29.01
N ILE A 173 -35.49 17.93 28.66
CA ILE A 173 -35.09 16.94 29.68
C ILE A 173 -33.74 17.26 30.36
N THR A 174 -32.95 18.18 29.80
CA THR A 174 -31.67 18.65 30.39
C THR A 174 -31.61 20.15 30.63
N HIS A 175 -32.49 20.92 29.99
CA HIS A 175 -32.54 22.38 30.05
C HIS A 175 -34.01 22.81 30.16
N GLY A 176 -34.51 23.01 31.39
CA GLY A 176 -35.95 23.08 31.66
C GLY A 176 -36.64 24.37 31.22
N ASP A 177 -35.86 25.41 30.89
CA ASP A 177 -36.41 26.72 30.51
C ASP A 177 -37.17 26.68 29.19
N ASP A 178 -38.31 27.39 29.13
CA ASP A 178 -39.12 27.48 27.91
C ASP A 178 -38.36 28.06 26.72
N LYS A 179 -37.37 28.94 26.95
CA LYS A 179 -36.47 29.43 25.90
C LYS A 179 -35.69 28.30 25.25
N ALA A 180 -35.25 27.31 26.02
CA ALA A 180 -34.50 26.18 25.48
C ALA A 180 -35.41 25.26 24.65
N TYR A 181 -36.61 24.98 25.15
CA TYR A 181 -37.62 24.22 24.40
C TYR A 181 -37.95 24.91 23.07
N ASP A 182 -38.30 26.20 23.11
CA ASP A 182 -38.74 26.97 21.95
C ASP A 182 -37.61 27.20 20.95
N ALA A 183 -36.37 27.42 21.42
CA ALA A 183 -35.19 27.50 20.56
C ALA A 183 -34.98 26.19 19.78
N CYS A 184 -35.07 25.04 20.45
CA CYS A 184 -34.94 23.75 19.78
C CYS A 184 -36.09 23.50 18.79
N CYS A 185 -37.34 23.82 19.14
CA CYS A 185 -38.46 23.73 18.21
C CYS A 185 -38.22 24.57 16.95
N TYR A 186 -37.86 25.85 17.12
CA TYR A 186 -37.61 26.76 16.00
C TYR A 186 -36.44 26.29 15.14
N TYR A 187 -35.35 25.84 15.76
CA TYR A 187 -34.17 25.38 15.05
C TYR A 187 -34.41 24.05 14.32
N GLY A 188 -35.17 23.13 14.93
CA GLY A 188 -35.65 21.91 14.28
C GLY A 188 -36.47 22.22 13.02
N ALA A 189 -37.37 23.21 13.08
CA ALA A 189 -38.14 23.66 11.92
C ALA A 189 -37.25 24.17 10.77
N LEU A 190 -36.19 24.92 11.09
CA LEU A 190 -35.22 25.40 10.09
C LEU A 190 -34.47 24.22 9.42
N ILE A 191 -34.04 23.22 10.20
CA ILE A 191 -33.38 22.03 9.67
C ILE A 191 -34.33 21.24 8.75
N ILE A 192 -35.58 21.01 9.17
CA ILE A 192 -36.60 20.34 8.36
C ILE A 192 -36.86 21.08 7.05
N ALA A 193 -37.02 22.40 7.10
CA ALA A 193 -37.23 23.20 5.90
C ALA A 193 -36.02 23.14 4.96
N ALA A 194 -34.79 23.21 5.50
CA ALA A 194 -33.57 23.09 4.71
C ALA A 194 -33.46 21.71 4.01
N LEU A 195 -33.78 20.62 4.72
CA LEU A 195 -33.81 19.28 4.15
C LEU A 195 -34.89 19.12 3.05
N ASN A 196 -36.01 19.84 3.19
CA ASN A 196 -37.07 19.95 2.16
C ASN A 196 -36.70 20.86 0.99
N GLY A 197 -35.49 21.40 0.95
CA GLY A 197 -34.98 22.22 -0.15
C GLY A 197 -35.37 23.69 -0.08
N ALA A 198 -35.81 24.19 1.08
CA ALA A 198 -36.04 25.62 1.28
C ALA A 198 -34.75 26.40 1.01
N ASN A 199 -34.87 27.49 0.26
CA ASN A 199 -33.71 28.32 -0.04
C ASN A 199 -33.32 29.20 1.16
N LYS A 200 -32.11 29.77 1.12
CA LYS A 200 -31.58 30.59 2.22
C LYS A 200 -32.44 31.83 2.54
N ASN A 201 -33.08 32.43 1.53
CA ASN A 201 -33.96 33.59 1.73
C ASN A 201 -35.26 33.21 2.46
N GLU A 202 -35.79 32.02 2.19
CA GLU A 202 -36.94 31.46 2.91
C GLU A 202 -36.58 31.15 4.37
N LEU A 203 -35.47 30.43 4.59
CA LEU A 203 -34.99 30.05 5.93
C LEU A 203 -34.67 31.27 6.80
N THR A 204 -34.19 32.36 6.20
CA THR A 204 -33.86 33.59 6.93
C THR A 204 -34.96 34.65 6.86
N SER A 205 -36.15 34.33 6.33
CA SER A 205 -37.25 35.29 6.24
C SER A 205 -37.79 35.65 7.61
N LYS A 206 -38.15 36.92 7.81
CA LYS A 206 -38.84 37.37 9.04
C LYS A 206 -40.21 36.70 9.23
N THR A 207 -40.80 36.17 8.15
CA THR A 207 -42.10 35.48 8.16
C THR A 207 -41.95 33.96 8.18
N PHE A 208 -40.74 33.41 8.40
CA PHE A 208 -40.52 31.96 8.34
C PHE A 208 -41.41 31.23 9.36
N TYR A 209 -41.41 31.71 10.61
CA TYR A 209 -42.25 31.15 11.67
C TYR A 209 -43.75 31.24 11.32
N ASP A 210 -44.23 32.40 10.88
CA ASP A 210 -45.66 32.59 10.55
C ASP A 210 -46.14 31.64 9.45
N LYS A 211 -45.32 31.43 8.40
CA LYS A 211 -45.63 30.50 7.31
C LYS A 211 -45.69 29.04 7.76
N HIS A 212 -44.89 28.68 8.77
CA HIS A 212 -44.81 27.33 9.30
C HIS A 212 -45.51 27.18 10.66
N ARG A 213 -46.38 28.13 11.03
CA ARG A 213 -47.04 28.17 12.35
C ARG A 213 -47.79 26.88 12.69
N HIS A 214 -48.34 26.23 11.67
CA HIS A 214 -49.05 24.95 11.77
C HIS A 214 -48.16 23.82 12.32
N TRP A 215 -46.85 23.86 12.10
CA TRP A 215 -45.92 22.85 12.63
C TRP A 215 -45.70 22.94 14.15
N PHE A 216 -46.07 24.05 14.78
CA PHE A 216 -45.85 24.32 16.21
C PHE A 216 -47.10 24.06 17.07
N GLY A 217 -48.19 23.52 16.50
CA GLY A 217 -49.45 23.29 17.20
C GLY A 217 -50.02 24.58 17.80
N ASP A 218 -50.48 24.57 19.04
CA ASP A 218 -51.00 25.78 19.72
C ASP A 218 -49.90 26.64 20.38
N ARG A 219 -48.65 26.15 20.42
CA ARG A 219 -47.58 26.81 21.18
C ARG A 219 -47.03 28.05 20.47
N ILE A 220 -46.91 29.15 21.23
CA ILE A 220 -46.29 30.40 20.79
C ILE A 220 -44.85 30.42 21.32
N LEU A 221 -43.88 30.79 20.49
CA LEU A 221 -42.48 30.85 20.91
C LEU A 221 -42.28 31.99 21.92
N HIS A 222 -41.36 31.78 22.86
CA HIS A 222 -40.92 32.78 23.81
C HIS A 222 -40.49 34.09 23.11
N PRO A 223 -40.78 35.29 23.67
CA PRO A 223 -40.51 36.57 23.02
C PRO A 223 -39.08 36.77 22.49
N GLU A 224 -38.07 36.29 23.21
CA GLU A 224 -36.67 36.34 22.79
C GLU A 224 -36.38 35.46 21.57
N ILE A 225 -36.99 34.27 21.48
CA ILE A 225 -36.86 33.39 20.32
C ILE A 225 -37.66 33.94 19.14
N MET A 226 -38.82 34.56 19.39
CA MET A 226 -39.57 35.29 18.37
C MET A 226 -38.76 36.45 17.78
N ALA A 227 -37.99 37.18 18.59
CA ALA A 227 -37.12 38.25 18.09
C ALA A 227 -36.06 37.69 17.12
N ILE A 228 -35.48 36.53 17.43
CA ILE A 228 -34.57 35.81 16.52
C ILE A 228 -35.31 35.36 15.26
N ALA A 229 -36.50 34.78 15.37
CA ALA A 229 -37.31 34.36 14.22
C ALA A 229 -37.64 35.53 13.28
N HIS A 230 -37.81 36.74 13.83
CA HIS A 230 -38.00 37.98 13.08
C HIS A 230 -36.68 38.64 12.59
N GLY A 231 -35.55 37.96 12.77
CA GLY A 231 -34.27 38.33 12.17
C GLY A 231 -33.40 39.26 13.01
N SER A 232 -33.46 39.20 14.34
CA SER A 232 -32.55 39.98 15.22
C SER A 232 -31.07 39.75 14.91
N TYR A 233 -30.71 38.55 14.41
CA TYR A 233 -29.36 38.17 14.00
C TYR A 233 -28.84 38.86 12.74
N LYS A 234 -29.66 39.59 11.96
CA LYS A 234 -29.26 40.21 10.69
C LYS A 234 -28.47 41.51 10.90
N LYS A 235 -27.31 41.39 11.52
CA LYS A 235 -26.41 42.49 11.87
C LYS A 235 -25.08 42.39 11.12
N PRO A 236 -24.79 43.25 10.14
CA PRO A 236 -23.63 43.10 9.26
C PRO A 236 -22.27 43.18 9.98
N GLY A 237 -22.18 43.94 11.08
CA GLY A 237 -20.98 44.06 11.91
C GLY A 237 -20.74 42.90 12.88
N GLY A 238 -21.65 41.91 12.94
CA GLY A 238 -21.49 40.70 13.76
C GLY A 238 -21.17 41.02 15.23
N TYR A 239 -19.96 40.68 15.66
CA TYR A 239 -19.50 40.96 17.02
C TYR A 239 -19.54 42.46 17.38
N GLN A 240 -19.31 43.38 16.44
CA GLN A 240 -19.39 44.82 16.70
C GLN A 240 -20.83 45.29 16.96
N ASP A 241 -21.81 44.64 16.33
CA ASP A 241 -23.24 44.96 16.46
C ASP A 241 -23.93 44.18 17.61
N GLY A 242 -23.12 43.54 18.47
CA GLY A 242 -23.60 42.86 19.67
C GLY A 242 -23.97 41.39 19.50
N ILE A 243 -23.66 40.74 18.37
CA ILE A 243 -23.79 39.27 18.24
C ILE A 243 -22.76 38.60 19.14
N ARG A 244 -23.20 37.69 20.01
CA ARG A 244 -22.33 36.97 20.95
C ARG A 244 -22.69 35.49 20.93
N GLY A 245 -21.72 34.60 20.76
CA GLY A 245 -21.93 33.15 20.89
C GLY A 245 -21.60 32.74 22.32
N LYS A 246 -22.50 32.97 23.29
CA LYS A 246 -22.26 32.61 24.70
C LYS A 246 -23.05 31.36 25.08
N GLY A 247 -22.73 30.79 26.25
CA GLY A 247 -23.45 29.68 26.87
C GLY A 247 -24.98 29.86 27.07
N TYR A 248 -25.53 31.06 26.85
CA TYR A 248 -26.97 31.33 26.89
C TYR A 248 -27.62 31.00 25.53
N ILE A 249 -28.67 30.18 25.56
CA ILE A 249 -29.25 29.59 24.34
C ILE A 249 -29.72 30.60 23.28
N VAL A 250 -30.25 31.75 23.71
CA VAL A 250 -30.69 32.82 22.80
C VAL A 250 -29.50 33.42 22.08
N ASN A 251 -28.40 33.66 22.79
CA ASN A 251 -27.16 34.19 22.19
C ASN A 251 -26.53 33.18 21.23
N ALA A 252 -26.43 31.91 21.62
CA ALA A 252 -25.89 30.85 20.77
C ALA A 252 -26.70 30.67 19.47
N LEU A 253 -28.03 30.66 19.57
CA LEU A 253 -28.92 30.58 18.40
C LEU A 253 -28.78 31.81 17.49
N GLU A 254 -28.75 33.01 18.07
CA GLU A 254 -28.60 34.26 17.30
C GLU A 254 -27.25 34.29 16.55
N ALA A 255 -26.17 33.88 17.22
CA ALA A 255 -24.82 33.80 16.63
C ALA A 255 -24.72 32.79 15.49
N ALA A 256 -25.28 31.59 15.67
CA ALA A 256 -25.28 30.56 14.63
C ALA A 256 -26.09 30.97 13.39
N LEU A 257 -27.24 31.64 13.58
CA LEU A 257 -28.05 32.15 12.47
C LEU A 257 -27.42 33.37 11.80
N TRP A 258 -26.69 34.21 12.55
CA TRP A 258 -25.86 35.26 11.95
C TRP A 258 -24.76 34.66 11.05
N ALA A 259 -24.07 33.63 11.52
CA ALA A 259 -23.04 32.94 10.75
C ALA A 259 -23.64 32.31 9.48
N PHE A 260 -24.80 31.64 9.61
CA PHE A 260 -25.52 31.09 8.45
C PHE A 260 -25.95 32.18 7.48
N TRP A 261 -26.53 33.28 7.95
CA TRP A 261 -26.93 34.39 7.09
C TRP A 261 -25.73 35.04 6.35
N SER A 262 -24.57 35.14 7.00
CA SER A 262 -23.37 35.82 6.48
C SER A 262 -22.34 34.92 5.78
N ASP A 263 -22.58 33.61 5.65
CA ASP A 263 -21.61 32.61 5.15
C ASP A 263 -21.18 32.71 3.66
N GLU A 264 -21.66 33.70 2.91
CA GLU A 264 -21.39 33.87 1.47
C GLU A 264 -21.63 32.62 0.61
N ASP A 265 -22.69 31.86 0.91
CA ASP A 265 -23.09 30.62 0.20
C ASP A 265 -22.02 29.51 0.27
N SER A 266 -21.17 29.53 1.30
CA SER A 266 -20.11 28.56 1.53
C SER A 266 -20.13 28.03 2.96
N PHE A 267 -20.26 26.70 3.09
CA PHE A 267 -20.18 26.03 4.39
C PHE A 267 -18.89 26.39 5.14
N GLU A 268 -17.75 26.38 4.45
CA GLU A 268 -16.42 26.66 5.03
C GLU A 268 -16.34 28.08 5.58
N LYS A 269 -16.79 29.08 4.81
CA LYS A 269 -16.76 30.49 5.25
C LYS A 269 -17.66 30.73 6.45
N GLY A 270 -18.88 30.19 6.43
CA GLY A 270 -19.79 30.35 7.57
C GLY A 270 -19.30 29.63 8.82
N ALA A 271 -18.68 28.45 8.69
CA ALA A 271 -18.09 27.73 9.82
C ALA A 271 -16.95 28.56 10.44
N LEU A 272 -16.07 29.12 9.59
CA LEU A 272 -15.00 29.99 10.05
C LEU A 272 -15.54 31.29 10.65
N ASN A 273 -16.63 31.86 10.13
CA ASN A 273 -17.28 33.04 10.71
C ASN A 273 -17.87 32.73 12.10
N ALA A 274 -18.50 31.56 12.26
CA ALA A 274 -19.05 31.11 13.54
C ALA A 274 -17.94 30.96 14.60
N VAL A 275 -16.82 30.32 14.24
CA VAL A 275 -15.68 30.13 15.15
C VAL A 275 -14.97 31.45 15.46
N ASN A 276 -14.68 32.26 14.44
CA ASN A 276 -13.97 33.54 14.63
C ASN A 276 -14.82 34.62 15.30
N LEU A 277 -16.12 34.40 15.51
CA LEU A 277 -16.94 35.26 16.36
C LEU A 277 -16.42 35.27 17.81
N GLY A 278 -15.87 34.16 18.29
CA GLY A 278 -15.33 34.01 19.65
C GLY A 278 -16.38 33.63 20.69
N ASP A 279 -15.98 33.74 21.96
CA ASP A 279 -16.74 33.30 23.13
C ASP A 279 -16.82 31.75 23.21
N ASP A 280 -18.01 31.17 22.98
CA ASP A 280 -18.33 29.74 23.01
C ASP A 280 -18.31 29.20 21.56
N THR A 281 -17.10 28.95 21.06
CA THR A 281 -16.82 28.83 19.63
C THR A 281 -17.18 27.48 19.04
N ASP A 282 -16.96 26.39 19.78
CA ASP A 282 -17.37 25.03 19.39
C ASP A 282 -18.89 24.93 19.34
N THR A 283 -19.61 25.33 20.39
CA THR A 283 -21.07 25.28 20.41
C THR A 283 -21.67 26.12 19.28
N THR A 284 -21.19 27.35 19.08
CA THR A 284 -21.71 28.24 18.02
C THR A 284 -21.50 27.63 16.64
N ALA A 285 -20.33 27.05 16.40
CA ALA A 285 -19.99 26.40 15.13
C ALA A 285 -20.72 25.07 14.94
N ALA A 286 -20.93 24.30 16.01
CA ALA A 286 -21.69 23.06 16.03
C ALA A 286 -23.15 23.33 15.68
N ILE A 287 -23.77 24.34 16.30
CA ILE A 287 -25.11 24.82 15.94
C ILE A 287 -25.11 25.22 14.47
N TYR A 288 -24.32 26.19 14.03
CA TYR A 288 -24.23 26.58 12.61
C TYR A 288 -24.10 25.36 11.67
N GLY A 289 -23.23 24.43 12.00
CA GLY A 289 -22.92 23.24 11.22
C GLY A 289 -24.11 22.29 11.04
N GLN A 290 -25.08 22.29 11.96
CA GLN A 290 -26.32 21.51 11.83
C GLN A 290 -27.18 22.02 10.67
N LEU A 291 -27.55 23.31 10.69
CA LEU A 291 -28.39 23.92 9.65
C LEU A 291 -27.64 24.04 8.33
N ALA A 292 -26.39 24.52 8.35
CA ALA A 292 -25.59 24.65 7.14
C ALA A 292 -25.33 23.28 6.51
N GLY A 293 -25.07 22.24 7.31
CA GLY A 293 -24.93 20.87 6.82
C GLY A 293 -26.21 20.32 6.17
N ALA A 294 -27.38 20.66 6.70
CA ALA A 294 -28.68 20.30 6.11
C ALA A 294 -28.93 21.05 4.79
N TYR A 295 -28.61 22.35 4.73
CA TYR A 295 -28.81 23.20 3.56
C TYR A 295 -27.84 22.90 2.40
N TYR A 296 -26.53 22.87 2.67
CA TYR A 296 -25.52 22.64 1.63
C TYR A 296 -25.44 21.17 1.20
N GLY A 297 -25.76 20.26 2.11
CA GLY A 297 -25.65 18.83 1.93
C GLY A 297 -24.20 18.32 2.02
N TYR A 298 -24.08 17.01 2.26
CA TYR A 298 -22.80 16.33 2.50
C TYR A 298 -21.73 16.58 1.42
N LYS A 299 -22.12 16.61 0.14
CA LYS A 299 -21.18 16.74 -0.99
C LYS A 299 -20.48 18.11 -1.07
N LYS A 300 -21.02 19.14 -0.43
CA LYS A 300 -20.45 20.49 -0.40
C LYS A 300 -19.60 20.77 0.84
N LEU A 301 -19.49 19.81 1.76
CA LEU A 301 -18.63 19.95 2.93
C LEU A 301 -17.14 19.81 2.53
N PRO A 302 -16.22 20.56 3.17
CA PRO A 302 -14.79 20.46 2.85
C PRO A 302 -14.23 19.06 3.12
N VAL A 303 -13.71 18.41 2.07
CA VAL A 303 -13.18 17.03 2.13
C VAL A 303 -12.07 16.89 3.18
N LYS A 304 -11.17 17.89 3.28
CA LYS A 304 -10.09 17.92 4.28
C LYS A 304 -10.60 17.83 5.73
N TRP A 305 -11.74 18.43 6.03
CA TRP A 305 -12.32 18.43 7.37
C TRP A 305 -13.06 17.12 7.64
N LEU A 306 -13.78 16.60 6.63
CA LEU A 306 -14.41 15.29 6.68
C LEU A 306 -13.40 14.16 6.95
N GLU A 307 -12.25 14.17 6.29
CA GLU A 307 -11.19 13.18 6.52
C GLU A 307 -10.64 13.25 7.95
N SER A 308 -10.42 14.47 8.47
CA SER A 308 -9.91 14.68 9.83
C SER A 308 -10.88 14.14 10.88
N VAL A 309 -12.18 14.48 10.75
CA VAL A 309 -13.22 13.98 11.67
C VAL A 309 -13.41 12.47 11.53
N SER A 310 -13.33 11.92 10.30
CA SER A 310 -13.45 10.48 10.07
C SER A 310 -12.34 9.68 10.73
N TRP A 311 -11.11 10.21 10.72
CA TRP A 311 -9.98 9.63 11.46
C TRP A 311 -10.23 9.61 12.96
N ALA A 312 -10.71 10.71 13.55
CA ALA A 312 -11.04 10.77 14.96
C ALA A 312 -12.12 9.74 15.34
N ILE A 313 -13.20 9.64 14.55
CA ILE A 313 -14.26 8.63 14.76
C ILE A 313 -13.68 7.21 14.68
N ALA A 314 -12.88 6.90 13.64
CA ALA A 314 -12.29 5.58 13.46
C ALA A 314 -11.35 5.20 14.61
N SER A 315 -10.55 6.16 15.09
CA SER A 315 -9.66 5.99 16.25
C SER A 315 -10.44 5.72 17.54
N THR A 316 -11.51 6.47 17.81
CA THR A 316 -12.40 6.24 18.96
C THR A 316 -13.04 4.87 18.89
N VAL A 317 -13.64 4.49 17.76
CA VAL A 317 -14.28 3.17 17.60
C VAL A 317 -13.24 2.07 17.80
N THR A 318 -12.04 2.23 17.24
CA THR A 318 -10.93 1.29 17.46
C THR A 318 -10.56 1.20 18.94
N ALA A 319 -10.42 2.33 19.64
CA ALA A 319 -10.01 2.38 21.03
C ALA A 319 -11.06 1.82 22.00
N LEU A 320 -12.36 2.08 21.77
CA LEU A 320 -13.45 1.70 22.67
C LEU A 320 -14.04 0.32 22.36
N VAL A 321 -14.07 -0.10 21.08
CA VAL A 321 -14.72 -1.35 20.67
C VAL A 321 -13.71 -2.45 20.41
N PHE A 322 -12.73 -2.19 19.55
CA PHE A 322 -11.83 -3.23 19.05
C PHE A 322 -10.64 -3.49 19.99
N MET A 323 -10.03 -2.43 20.54
CA MET A 323 -8.82 -2.52 21.34
C MET A 323 -9.00 -3.31 22.64
N PRO A 324 -10.08 -3.12 23.44
CA PRO A 324 -10.28 -3.92 24.64
C PRO A 324 -10.35 -5.40 24.29
N LYS A 325 -11.04 -5.74 23.19
CA LYS A 325 -11.18 -7.12 22.76
C LYS A 325 -9.86 -7.73 22.27
N PHE A 326 -9.06 -7.00 21.49
CA PHE A 326 -7.75 -7.46 21.06
C PHE A 326 -6.76 -7.62 22.22
N ARG A 327 -6.82 -6.75 23.24
CA ARG A 327 -5.98 -6.87 24.45
C ARG A 327 -6.32 -8.09 25.29
N GLU A 328 -7.61 -8.43 25.45
CA GLU A 328 -8.03 -9.66 26.14
C GLU A 328 -7.49 -10.93 25.46
N MET A 329 -7.39 -10.91 24.14
CA MET A 329 -7.05 -12.09 23.33
C MET A 329 -5.55 -12.39 23.29
N ASN A 330 -4.69 -11.41 23.60
CA ASN A 330 -3.22 -11.53 23.68
C ASN A 330 -2.57 -12.21 22.45
N PHE A 331 -3.05 -11.87 21.24
CA PHE A 331 -2.49 -12.39 19.98
C PHE A 331 -1.31 -11.55 19.51
N THR A 332 -0.32 -12.21 18.90
CA THR A 332 0.81 -11.52 18.26
C THR A 332 0.42 -10.92 16.89
N SER A 333 -0.67 -11.42 16.30
CA SER A 333 -1.18 -10.96 15.00
C SER A 333 -2.70 -10.81 15.04
N ALA A 334 -3.21 -9.71 14.47
CA ALA A 334 -4.66 -9.51 14.30
C ALA A 334 -5.30 -10.65 13.48
N TYR A 335 -4.56 -11.30 12.58
CA TYR A 335 -5.07 -12.40 11.76
C TYR A 335 -5.21 -13.74 12.51
N GLU A 336 -4.57 -13.89 13.68
CA GLU A 336 -4.76 -15.08 14.53
C GLU A 336 -6.22 -15.21 15.00
N TYR A 337 -6.88 -14.07 15.21
CA TYR A 337 -8.32 -14.03 15.48
C TYR A 337 -9.12 -14.77 14.40
N LEU A 338 -8.76 -14.62 13.12
CA LEU A 338 -9.47 -15.27 12.01
C LEU A 338 -9.31 -16.78 12.03
N GLU A 339 -8.18 -17.31 12.49
CA GLU A 339 -7.99 -18.76 12.65
C GLU A 339 -8.84 -19.30 13.80
N LYS A 340 -8.86 -18.61 14.95
CA LYS A 340 -9.64 -19.07 16.10
C LYS A 340 -11.15 -18.92 15.90
N ARG A 341 -11.59 -17.90 15.18
CA ARG A 341 -13.01 -17.63 14.92
C ARG A 341 -13.57 -18.44 13.75
N PHE A 342 -12.76 -18.63 12.70
CA PHE A 342 -13.13 -19.35 11.51
C PHE A 342 -12.23 -20.58 11.37
N ASP A 343 -11.15 -20.48 10.59
CA ASP A 343 -10.19 -21.56 10.38
C ASP A 343 -8.86 -20.99 9.86
N ARG A 344 -7.80 -21.80 9.92
CA ARG A 344 -6.46 -21.49 9.44
C ARG A 344 -6.43 -21.04 7.98
N SER A 345 -7.30 -21.60 7.14
CA SER A 345 -7.45 -21.19 5.74
C SER A 345 -7.81 -19.70 5.61
N VAL A 346 -8.73 -19.19 6.42
CA VAL A 346 -9.13 -17.76 6.42
C VAL A 346 -8.00 -16.86 6.91
N ARG A 347 -7.28 -17.27 7.98
CA ARG A 347 -6.07 -16.56 8.45
C ARG A 347 -5.02 -16.48 7.35
N MET A 348 -4.75 -17.59 6.69
CA MET A 348 -3.75 -17.65 5.62
C MET A 348 -4.18 -16.77 4.45
N CYS A 349 -5.42 -16.85 4.00
CA CYS A 349 -5.92 -15.98 2.92
C CYS A 349 -5.85 -14.50 3.26
N ALA A 350 -6.26 -14.08 4.47
CA ALA A 350 -6.22 -12.69 4.89
C ALA A 350 -4.79 -12.17 5.07
N SER A 351 -3.91 -12.97 5.71
CA SER A 351 -2.49 -12.64 5.87
C SER A 351 -1.78 -12.56 4.52
N PHE A 352 -2.12 -13.47 3.60
CA PHE A 352 -1.58 -13.51 2.25
C PHE A 352 -2.09 -12.34 1.40
N ALA A 353 -3.38 -12.03 1.43
CA ALA A 353 -3.98 -10.89 0.75
C ALA A 353 -3.37 -9.56 1.23
N PHE A 354 -3.16 -9.40 2.54
CA PHE A 354 -2.49 -8.23 3.11
C PHE A 354 -1.02 -8.13 2.65
N SER A 355 -0.29 -9.25 2.70
CA SER A 355 1.11 -9.30 2.27
C SER A 355 1.28 -9.03 0.78
N PHE A 356 0.34 -9.49 -0.05
CA PHE A 356 0.32 -9.25 -1.49
C PHE A 356 -0.09 -7.81 -1.83
N GLY A 357 -1.07 -7.26 -1.12
CA GLY A 357 -1.56 -5.89 -1.30
C GLY A 357 -0.50 -4.82 -1.01
N MET A 358 0.45 -5.09 -0.11
CA MET A 358 1.52 -4.14 0.26
C MET A 358 2.92 -4.52 -0.28
N GLY A 359 3.06 -5.62 -1.00
CA GLY A 359 4.28 -6.44 -0.95
C GLY A 359 5.50 -6.05 -1.78
N GLY A 360 5.50 -4.96 -2.57
CA GLY A 360 6.69 -4.47 -3.30
C GLY A 360 7.54 -5.58 -3.95
N MET A 361 8.88 -5.52 -3.80
CA MET A 361 9.80 -6.53 -4.33
C MET A 361 9.69 -7.91 -3.64
N LYS A 362 9.23 -7.97 -2.39
CA LYS A 362 9.04 -9.23 -1.64
C LYS A 362 7.92 -10.09 -2.25
N ALA A 363 6.81 -9.46 -2.63
CA ALA A 363 5.71 -10.15 -3.32
C ALA A 363 6.16 -10.71 -4.67
N VAL A 364 6.92 -9.94 -5.45
CA VAL A 364 7.49 -10.38 -6.73
C VAL A 364 8.37 -11.63 -6.55
N ILE A 365 9.24 -11.65 -5.54
CA ILE A 365 10.11 -12.80 -5.26
C ILE A 365 9.29 -14.05 -4.92
N TRP A 366 8.24 -13.92 -4.09
CA TRP A 366 7.39 -15.06 -3.74
C TRP A 366 6.55 -15.58 -4.91
N THR A 367 6.03 -14.68 -5.77
CA THR A 367 5.34 -15.11 -6.99
C THR A 367 6.27 -15.87 -7.93
N ASP A 368 7.52 -15.43 -8.05
CA ASP A 368 8.51 -16.09 -8.90
C ASP A 368 8.86 -17.50 -8.38
N VAL A 369 8.93 -17.69 -7.06
CA VAL A 369 9.17 -19.02 -6.47
C VAL A 369 8.02 -19.98 -6.82
N LEU A 370 6.77 -19.54 -6.67
CA LEU A 370 5.62 -20.35 -7.03
C LEU A 370 5.58 -20.64 -8.54
N GLN A 371 5.85 -19.64 -9.37
CA GLN A 371 5.93 -19.76 -10.82
C GLN A 371 7.04 -20.73 -11.24
N ALA A 372 8.20 -20.73 -10.58
CA ALA A 372 9.28 -21.66 -10.85
C ALA A 372 8.87 -23.13 -10.60
N ILE A 373 8.11 -23.38 -9.53
CA ILE A 373 7.57 -24.72 -9.23
C ILE A 373 6.62 -25.16 -10.36
N VAL A 374 5.70 -24.28 -10.78
CA VAL A 374 4.75 -24.58 -11.87
C VAL A 374 5.48 -24.86 -13.18
N ILE A 375 6.54 -24.11 -13.48
CA ILE A 375 7.38 -24.33 -14.68
C ILE A 375 8.03 -25.71 -14.63
N LEU A 376 8.65 -26.08 -13.50
CA LEU A 376 9.31 -27.38 -13.35
C LEU A 376 8.32 -28.55 -13.49
N VAL A 377 7.14 -28.43 -12.88
CA VAL A 377 6.07 -29.44 -13.00
C VAL A 377 5.59 -29.56 -14.45
N GLY A 378 5.37 -28.44 -15.14
CA GLY A 378 4.94 -28.43 -16.54
C GLY A 378 5.97 -29.05 -17.49
N LEU A 379 7.26 -28.72 -17.32
CA LEU A 379 8.35 -29.31 -18.10
C LEU A 379 8.46 -30.81 -17.84
N LEU A 380 8.42 -31.24 -16.58
CA LEU A 380 8.51 -32.65 -16.22
C LEU A 380 7.33 -33.47 -16.78
N ALA A 381 6.11 -32.96 -16.63
CA ALA A 381 4.91 -33.60 -17.19
C ALA A 381 5.02 -33.78 -18.71
N THR A 382 5.55 -32.77 -19.40
CA THR A 382 5.71 -32.80 -20.86
C THR A 382 6.81 -33.78 -21.29
N ILE A 383 7.94 -33.82 -20.58
CA ILE A 383 9.02 -34.79 -20.85
C ILE A 383 8.50 -36.22 -20.67
N ILE A 384 7.83 -36.50 -19.55
CA ILE A 384 7.32 -37.85 -19.25
C ILE A 384 6.33 -38.30 -20.33
N GLN A 385 5.32 -37.48 -20.64
CA GLN A 385 4.33 -37.85 -21.65
C GLN A 385 4.94 -37.94 -23.05
N GLY A 386 5.90 -37.07 -23.38
CA GLY A 386 6.53 -37.10 -24.69
C GLY A 386 7.43 -38.32 -24.91
N ILE A 387 8.16 -38.76 -23.89
CA ILE A 387 8.93 -40.02 -23.95
C ILE A 387 8.00 -41.21 -24.14
N ILE A 388 6.86 -41.25 -23.43
CA ILE A 388 5.85 -42.30 -23.59
C ILE A 388 5.28 -42.28 -25.01
N ALA A 389 4.94 -41.11 -25.55
CA ALA A 389 4.36 -40.95 -26.87
C ALA A 389 5.31 -41.38 -28.01
N VAL A 390 6.63 -41.18 -27.84
CA VAL A 390 7.63 -41.66 -28.80
C VAL A 390 7.84 -43.18 -28.71
N GLY A 391 7.56 -43.79 -27.56
CA GLY A 391 7.79 -45.22 -27.29
C GLY A 391 9.06 -45.52 -26.47
N GLY A 392 9.59 -44.53 -25.75
CA GLY A 392 10.73 -44.70 -24.84
C GLY A 392 11.91 -43.76 -25.12
N ILE A 393 12.78 -43.59 -24.11
CA ILE A 393 13.91 -42.64 -24.17
C ILE A 393 15.00 -43.11 -25.14
N GLU A 394 15.26 -44.41 -25.21
CA GLU A 394 16.26 -44.98 -26.12
C GLU A 394 15.88 -44.77 -27.59
N LEU A 395 14.61 -45.02 -27.93
CA LEU A 395 14.08 -44.79 -29.27
C LEU A 395 14.12 -43.29 -29.64
N THR A 396 13.84 -42.42 -28.66
CA THR A 396 13.92 -40.96 -28.83
C THR A 396 15.32 -40.52 -29.26
N PHE A 397 16.35 -40.93 -28.52
CA PHE A 397 17.75 -40.61 -28.85
C PHE A 397 18.23 -41.30 -30.14
N SER A 398 17.78 -42.52 -30.40
CA SER A 398 18.12 -43.25 -31.64
C SER A 398 17.58 -42.54 -32.89
N LYS A 399 16.31 -42.10 -32.87
CA LYS A 399 15.71 -41.30 -33.96
C LYS A 399 16.44 -39.96 -34.16
N ALA A 400 16.76 -39.26 -33.07
CA ALA A 400 17.48 -37.99 -33.13
C ALA A 400 18.91 -38.13 -33.65
N SER A 401 19.62 -39.18 -33.26
CA SER A 401 20.96 -39.51 -33.75
C SER A 401 20.96 -39.83 -35.24
N LYS A 402 20.05 -40.69 -35.70
CA LYS A 402 19.85 -40.99 -37.14
C LYS A 402 19.53 -39.74 -37.97
N GLY A 403 18.80 -38.80 -37.37
CA GLY A 403 18.49 -37.50 -37.96
C GLY A 403 19.62 -36.47 -37.96
N GLY A 404 20.81 -36.83 -37.44
CA GLY A 404 21.95 -35.92 -37.33
C GLY A 404 21.73 -34.74 -36.36
N ARG A 405 20.75 -34.83 -35.45
CA ARG A 405 20.37 -33.75 -34.52
C ARG A 405 21.20 -33.71 -33.24
N ILE A 406 21.93 -34.78 -32.96
CA ILE A 406 22.84 -34.88 -31.82
C ILE A 406 24.26 -34.69 -32.35
N GLN A 407 24.83 -33.51 -32.10
CA GLN A 407 26.20 -33.17 -32.47
C GLN A 407 26.90 -32.61 -31.24
N PHE A 408 27.90 -33.35 -30.74
CA PHE A 408 28.63 -32.96 -29.53
C PHE A 408 29.82 -32.03 -29.80
N ASP A 409 30.24 -31.90 -31.06
CA ASP A 409 31.52 -31.24 -31.35
C ASP A 409 31.49 -30.35 -32.60
N SER A 410 31.91 -29.11 -32.42
CA SER A 410 32.54 -28.31 -33.47
C SER A 410 33.67 -27.50 -32.83
N GLY A 411 34.85 -28.11 -32.69
CA GLY A 411 36.10 -27.42 -32.32
C GLY A 411 36.56 -26.34 -33.31
N SER A 412 35.73 -25.97 -34.29
CA SER A 412 36.01 -24.93 -35.28
C SER A 412 36.18 -23.56 -34.62
N PHE A 413 37.21 -22.84 -35.04
CA PHE A 413 37.43 -21.44 -34.69
C PHE A 413 36.74 -20.45 -35.64
N ASP A 414 35.98 -20.92 -36.63
CA ASP A 414 35.25 -20.03 -37.54
C ASP A 414 34.15 -19.27 -36.78
N PRO A 415 34.24 -17.93 -36.64
CA PRO A 415 33.27 -17.13 -35.89
C PRO A 415 31.89 -17.05 -36.56
N ARG A 416 31.76 -17.53 -37.80
CA ARG A 416 30.50 -17.58 -38.56
C ARG A 416 29.66 -18.81 -38.19
N VAL A 417 30.27 -19.82 -37.59
CA VAL A 417 29.54 -21.00 -37.11
C VAL A 417 28.72 -20.57 -35.89
N ARG A 418 27.42 -20.92 -35.93
CA ARG A 418 26.43 -20.46 -34.96
C ARG A 418 26.83 -20.78 -33.52
N HIS A 419 27.21 -22.03 -33.24
CA HIS A 419 27.70 -22.47 -31.93
C HIS A 419 28.92 -23.36 -32.12
N THR A 420 30.04 -22.94 -31.55
CA THR A 420 31.28 -23.70 -31.36
C THR A 420 31.64 -23.70 -29.88
N ILE A 421 32.50 -24.63 -29.46
CA ILE A 421 33.01 -24.69 -28.07
C ILE A 421 33.58 -23.33 -27.66
N TRP A 422 34.34 -22.68 -28.55
CA TRP A 422 34.94 -21.36 -28.31
C TRP A 422 33.92 -20.24 -28.20
N SER A 423 32.92 -20.21 -29.08
CA SER A 423 31.87 -19.19 -29.04
C SER A 423 31.05 -19.28 -27.74
N LEU A 424 30.85 -20.49 -27.21
CA LEU A 424 30.12 -20.72 -25.97
C LEU A 424 31.00 -20.42 -24.74
N LEU A 425 32.26 -20.86 -24.76
CA LEU A 425 33.20 -20.63 -23.66
C LEU A 425 33.52 -19.16 -23.48
N ILE A 426 33.75 -18.41 -24.57
CA ILE A 426 34.12 -16.99 -24.51
C ILE A 426 32.86 -16.13 -24.53
N GLY A 427 32.08 -16.24 -25.61
CA GLY A 427 30.88 -15.44 -25.84
C GLY A 427 29.77 -15.74 -24.84
N GLY A 428 29.45 -17.02 -24.67
CA GLY A 428 28.44 -17.47 -23.72
C GLY A 428 28.78 -17.12 -22.27
N SER A 429 30.04 -17.26 -21.84
CA SER A 429 30.47 -16.87 -20.49
C SER A 429 30.39 -15.37 -20.26
N LEU A 430 30.86 -14.53 -21.20
CA LEU A 430 30.75 -13.07 -21.07
C LEU A 430 29.29 -12.61 -21.08
N ASN A 431 28.45 -13.22 -21.91
CA ASN A 431 27.02 -12.93 -21.94
C ASN A 431 26.32 -13.32 -20.63
N SER A 432 26.64 -14.49 -20.09
CA SER A 432 26.12 -14.95 -18.80
C SER A 432 26.61 -14.07 -17.65
N LEU A 433 27.88 -13.68 -17.66
CA LEU A 433 28.44 -12.74 -16.69
C LEU A 433 27.72 -11.40 -16.73
N SER A 434 27.43 -10.88 -17.93
CA SER A 434 26.64 -9.65 -18.09
C SER A 434 25.26 -9.79 -17.42
N MET A 435 24.58 -10.90 -17.68
CA MET A 435 23.25 -11.16 -17.14
C MET A 435 23.23 -11.31 -15.62
N TYR A 436 24.27 -11.87 -14.99
CA TYR A 436 24.30 -12.08 -13.55
C TYR A 436 24.98 -10.96 -12.77
N SER A 437 26.00 -10.31 -13.31
CA SER A 437 26.80 -9.33 -12.56
C SER A 437 26.35 -7.88 -12.74
N PHE A 438 25.83 -7.53 -13.92
CA PHE A 438 25.56 -6.12 -14.27
C PHE A 438 24.10 -5.84 -14.58
N ASN A 439 23.26 -6.88 -14.64
CA ASN A 439 21.83 -6.70 -14.85
C ASN A 439 21.16 -6.23 -13.55
N GLN A 440 20.45 -5.10 -13.65
CA GLN A 440 19.74 -4.49 -12.53
C GLN A 440 18.80 -5.47 -11.82
N THR A 441 18.11 -6.33 -12.57
CA THR A 441 17.15 -7.27 -12.01
C THR A 441 17.80 -8.26 -11.05
N GLN A 442 19.05 -8.63 -11.31
CA GLN A 442 19.80 -9.55 -10.46
C GLN A 442 20.45 -8.85 -9.27
N ILE A 443 21.01 -7.66 -9.50
CA ILE A 443 21.60 -6.83 -8.43
C ILE A 443 20.55 -6.55 -7.35
N GLN A 444 19.32 -6.18 -7.74
CA GLN A 444 18.22 -5.96 -6.80
C GLN A 444 17.93 -7.18 -5.92
N ARG A 445 17.95 -8.39 -6.50
CA ARG A 445 17.73 -9.64 -5.76
C ARG A 445 18.87 -9.93 -4.78
N TYR A 446 20.11 -9.66 -5.15
CA TYR A 446 21.25 -9.84 -4.25
C TYR A 446 21.18 -8.90 -3.05
N MET A 447 20.77 -7.64 -3.28
CA MET A 447 20.60 -6.64 -2.22
C MET A 447 19.42 -6.92 -1.29
N CYS A 448 18.48 -7.79 -1.70
CA CYS A 448 17.39 -8.26 -0.82
C CYS A 448 17.83 -9.35 0.17
N VAL A 449 19.02 -9.93 -0.02
CA VAL A 449 19.56 -10.96 0.88
C VAL A 449 20.39 -10.30 1.97
N ARG A 450 20.09 -10.62 3.23
CA ARG A 450 20.73 -10.00 4.40
C ARG A 450 22.25 -10.17 4.44
N THR A 451 22.77 -11.28 3.93
CA THR A 451 24.19 -11.63 4.03
C THR A 451 24.82 -11.91 2.68
N THR A 452 26.10 -11.57 2.54
CA THR A 452 26.89 -11.85 1.33
C THR A 452 27.04 -13.36 1.07
N HIS A 453 27.09 -14.17 2.14
CA HIS A 453 27.08 -15.63 2.02
C HIS A 453 25.75 -16.14 1.44
N GLY A 454 24.62 -15.65 1.93
CA GLY A 454 23.30 -16.00 1.40
C GLY A 454 23.14 -15.58 -0.08
N ALA A 455 23.62 -14.39 -0.45
CA ALA A 455 23.57 -13.92 -1.84
C ALA A 455 24.40 -14.82 -2.77
N LYS A 456 25.59 -15.28 -2.33
CA LYS A 456 26.41 -16.26 -3.07
C LYS A 456 25.70 -17.60 -3.22
N GLN A 457 25.08 -18.12 -2.16
CA GLN A 457 24.30 -19.36 -2.22
C GLN A 457 23.13 -19.24 -3.21
N ALA A 458 22.39 -18.13 -3.18
CA ALA A 458 21.30 -17.86 -4.11
C ALA A 458 21.77 -17.89 -5.58
N LEU A 459 22.96 -17.34 -5.86
CA LEU A 459 23.55 -17.37 -7.20
C LEU A 459 23.84 -18.81 -7.68
N PHE A 460 24.42 -19.66 -6.82
CA PHE A 460 24.70 -21.06 -7.18
C PHE A 460 23.42 -21.89 -7.35
N ILE A 461 22.41 -21.67 -6.50
CA ILE A 461 21.10 -22.30 -6.65
C ILE A 461 20.46 -21.90 -7.97
N ASN A 462 20.52 -20.61 -8.33
CA ASN A 462 20.01 -20.11 -9.61
C ASN A 462 20.76 -20.73 -10.81
N ALA A 463 22.07 -20.88 -10.73
CA ALA A 463 22.86 -21.53 -11.78
C ALA A 463 22.42 -22.99 -11.99
N ALA A 464 22.23 -23.75 -10.91
CA ALA A 464 21.73 -25.12 -10.98
C ALA A 464 20.29 -25.19 -11.56
N GLY A 465 19.40 -24.31 -11.12
CA GLY A 465 18.03 -24.23 -11.66
C GLY A 465 17.99 -23.86 -13.14
N THR A 466 18.81 -22.91 -13.57
CA THR A 466 18.94 -22.52 -14.98
C THR A 466 19.45 -23.67 -15.83
N ALA A 467 20.48 -24.39 -15.35
CA ALA A 467 20.99 -25.58 -16.03
C ALA A 467 19.88 -26.64 -16.18
N LEU A 468 19.11 -26.91 -15.12
CA LEU A 468 18.01 -27.86 -15.16
C LEU A 468 16.94 -27.48 -16.20
N ILE A 469 16.55 -26.21 -16.28
CA ILE A 469 15.55 -25.73 -17.24
C ILE A 469 16.08 -25.82 -18.68
N ILE A 470 17.34 -25.44 -18.93
CA ILE A 470 17.96 -25.52 -20.26
C ILE A 470 18.07 -26.98 -20.72
N LEU A 471 18.52 -27.88 -19.85
CA LEU A 471 18.61 -29.31 -20.15
C LEU A 471 17.24 -29.91 -20.44
N SER A 472 16.22 -29.57 -19.63
CA SER A 472 14.84 -30.00 -19.82
C SER A 472 14.27 -29.52 -21.16
N SER A 473 14.49 -28.25 -21.49
CA SER A 473 14.03 -27.65 -22.76
C SER A 473 14.71 -28.28 -23.97
N SER A 474 16.02 -28.57 -23.85
CA SER A 474 16.77 -29.26 -24.90
C SER A 474 16.27 -30.69 -25.13
N LEU A 475 15.98 -31.41 -24.05
CA LEU A 475 15.39 -32.76 -24.11
C LEU A 475 14.01 -32.73 -24.76
N ILE A 476 13.16 -31.76 -24.43
CA ILE A 476 11.86 -31.55 -25.09
C ILE A 476 12.07 -31.33 -26.60
N GLY A 477 13.05 -30.52 -27.01
CA GLY A 477 13.38 -30.33 -28.43
C GLY A 477 13.73 -31.63 -29.16
N ILE A 478 14.49 -32.52 -28.51
CA ILE A 478 14.82 -33.86 -29.04
C ILE A 478 13.55 -34.72 -29.15
N ILE A 479 12.70 -34.72 -28.12
CA ILE A 479 11.42 -35.44 -28.10
C ILE A 479 10.51 -34.98 -29.24
N LEU A 480 10.34 -33.67 -29.42
CA LEU A 480 9.53 -33.09 -30.49
C LEU A 480 10.01 -33.56 -31.87
N TYR A 481 11.32 -33.55 -32.10
CA TYR A 481 11.90 -34.07 -33.34
C TYR A 481 11.62 -35.57 -33.51
N ALA A 482 11.87 -36.39 -32.48
CA ALA A 482 11.70 -37.84 -32.57
C ALA A 482 10.23 -38.25 -32.78
N PHE A 483 9.28 -37.46 -32.26
CA PHE A 483 7.85 -37.66 -32.45
C PHE A 483 7.42 -37.29 -33.88
N TYR A 484 7.86 -36.14 -34.39
CA TYR A 484 7.48 -35.62 -35.71
C TYR A 484 8.47 -35.96 -36.85
N VAL A 485 9.40 -36.89 -36.66
CA VAL A 485 10.45 -37.20 -37.65
C VAL A 485 9.87 -37.63 -39.00
N ASP A 486 8.74 -38.33 -38.99
CA ASP A 486 8.08 -38.87 -40.19
C ASP A 486 7.02 -37.93 -40.79
N CYS A 487 6.55 -36.96 -39.99
CA CYS A 487 5.60 -35.93 -40.40
C CYS A 487 5.88 -34.62 -39.65
N ASP A 488 6.66 -33.74 -40.26
CA ASP A 488 7.01 -32.44 -39.69
C ASP A 488 5.83 -31.44 -39.81
N PRO A 489 5.25 -30.96 -38.70
CA PRO A 489 4.05 -30.12 -38.71
C PRO A 489 4.28 -28.74 -39.35
N TYR A 490 5.51 -28.24 -39.37
CA TYR A 490 5.85 -26.95 -39.98
C TYR A 490 5.88 -27.05 -41.52
N THR A 491 6.57 -28.06 -42.05
CA THR A 491 6.65 -28.32 -43.50
C THR A 491 5.29 -28.75 -44.05
N ALA A 492 4.52 -29.52 -43.26
CA ALA A 492 3.15 -29.91 -43.58
C ALA A 492 2.11 -28.78 -43.43
N LYS A 493 2.51 -27.58 -42.96
CA LYS A 493 1.65 -26.39 -42.77
C LYS A 493 0.54 -26.53 -41.73
N TYR A 494 0.67 -27.45 -40.78
CA TYR A 494 -0.20 -27.49 -39.59
C TYR A 494 0.10 -26.33 -38.63
N VAL A 495 1.36 -25.86 -38.62
CA VAL A 495 1.76 -24.65 -37.91
C VAL A 495 2.35 -23.61 -38.86
N SER A 496 2.13 -22.34 -38.55
CA SER A 496 2.61 -21.20 -39.34
C SER A 496 4.05 -20.82 -39.00
N ASP A 497 4.46 -21.05 -37.76
CA ASP A 497 5.79 -20.75 -37.22
C ASP A 497 6.39 -21.99 -36.55
N ILE A 498 7.71 -22.10 -36.56
CA ILE A 498 8.46 -23.20 -35.92
C ILE A 498 8.34 -23.12 -34.40
N ASP A 499 8.24 -21.90 -33.86
CA ASP A 499 8.09 -21.68 -32.42
C ASP A 499 6.72 -22.18 -31.89
N GLN A 500 5.76 -22.49 -32.79
CA GLN A 500 4.44 -23.05 -32.44
C GLN A 500 4.41 -24.58 -32.32
N ILE A 501 5.48 -25.28 -32.72
CA ILE A 501 5.53 -26.76 -32.71
C ILE A 501 5.34 -27.30 -31.28
N PHE A 502 5.94 -26.65 -30.28
CA PHE A 502 5.86 -27.13 -28.92
C PHE A 502 4.44 -27.00 -28.30
N PRO A 503 3.76 -25.83 -28.38
CA PRO A 503 2.35 -25.74 -28.03
C PRO A 503 1.45 -26.70 -28.81
N TYR A 504 1.71 -26.88 -30.10
CA TYR A 504 0.97 -27.83 -30.94
C TYR A 504 1.11 -29.26 -30.41
N PHE A 505 2.32 -29.71 -30.11
CA PHE A 505 2.59 -31.02 -29.51
C PHE A 505 1.83 -31.25 -28.21
N VAL A 506 1.75 -30.23 -27.36
CA VAL A 506 1.00 -30.34 -26.10
C VAL A 506 -0.47 -30.59 -26.35
N MET A 507 -1.07 -29.88 -27.32
CA MET A 507 -2.46 -30.09 -27.68
C MET A 507 -2.68 -31.43 -28.40
N ASP A 508 -1.72 -31.88 -29.20
CA ASP A 508 -1.77 -33.14 -29.94
C ASP A 508 -1.70 -34.36 -29.01
N VAL A 509 -0.75 -34.36 -28.08
CA VAL A 509 -0.46 -35.52 -27.22
C VAL A 509 -1.15 -35.45 -25.84
N LEU A 510 -1.19 -34.26 -25.22
CA LEU A 510 -1.67 -34.11 -23.84
C LEU A 510 -3.16 -33.76 -23.73
N SER A 511 -3.86 -33.45 -24.82
CA SER A 511 -5.30 -33.11 -24.79
C SER A 511 -6.20 -34.25 -24.30
N SER A 512 -5.77 -35.50 -24.54
CA SER A 512 -6.47 -36.70 -24.05
C SER A 512 -6.53 -36.79 -22.52
N LYS A 513 -5.61 -36.14 -21.80
CA LYS A 513 -5.55 -36.13 -20.34
C LYS A 513 -6.04 -34.79 -19.79
N LYS A 514 -7.26 -34.81 -19.24
CA LYS A 514 -7.90 -33.64 -18.61
C LYS A 514 -6.95 -32.99 -17.60
N GLY A 515 -6.75 -31.68 -17.73
CA GLY A 515 -5.91 -30.87 -16.82
C GLY A 515 -4.47 -30.64 -17.31
N LEU A 516 -3.84 -31.56 -18.05
CA LEU A 516 -2.44 -31.40 -18.48
C LEU A 516 -2.22 -30.22 -19.45
N PRO A 517 -3.09 -29.96 -20.44
CA PRO A 517 -2.99 -28.75 -21.26
C PRO A 517 -3.10 -27.46 -20.43
N GLY A 518 -3.91 -27.48 -19.36
CA GLY A 518 -4.04 -26.35 -18.43
C GLY A 518 -2.76 -26.10 -17.62
N ILE A 519 -2.10 -27.17 -17.15
CA ILE A 519 -0.79 -27.07 -16.47
C ILE A 519 0.26 -26.50 -17.43
N PHE A 520 0.28 -26.95 -18.69
CA PHE A 520 1.20 -26.39 -19.68
C PHE A 520 0.94 -24.90 -19.93
N LEU A 521 -0.32 -24.51 -20.11
CA LEU A 521 -0.66 -23.10 -20.30
C LEU A 521 -0.23 -22.25 -19.08
N ALA A 522 -0.47 -22.76 -17.86
CA ALA A 522 -0.03 -22.12 -16.63
C ALA A 522 1.51 -22.00 -16.55
N CYS A 523 2.26 -23.01 -17.00
CA CYS A 523 3.72 -22.99 -17.10
C CYS A 523 4.20 -21.91 -18.08
N VAL A 524 3.62 -21.83 -19.28
CA VAL A 524 3.98 -20.82 -20.30
C VAL A 524 3.74 -19.40 -19.79
N PHE A 525 2.59 -19.15 -19.17
CA PHE A 525 2.30 -17.86 -18.56
C PHE A 525 3.21 -17.55 -17.37
N SER A 526 3.50 -18.54 -16.52
CA SER A 526 4.40 -18.37 -15.35
C SER A 526 5.81 -17.96 -15.76
N GLY A 527 6.38 -18.59 -16.79
CA GLY A 527 7.71 -18.21 -17.32
C GLY A 527 7.74 -16.80 -17.92
N SER A 528 6.67 -16.42 -18.62
CA SER A 528 6.55 -15.10 -19.24
C SER A 528 6.35 -14.00 -18.18
N LEU A 529 5.45 -14.23 -17.22
CA LEU A 529 5.10 -13.26 -16.18
C LEU A 529 6.26 -12.98 -15.21
N SER A 530 7.01 -14.01 -14.79
CA SER A 530 8.19 -13.83 -13.93
C SER A 530 9.22 -12.89 -14.55
N THR A 531 9.46 -13.05 -15.85
CA THR A 531 10.41 -12.23 -16.62
C THR A 531 9.90 -10.80 -16.81
N ILE A 532 8.63 -10.64 -17.22
CA ILE A 532 8.01 -9.32 -17.45
C ILE A 532 7.92 -8.53 -16.15
N SER A 533 7.44 -9.15 -15.07
CA SER A 533 7.28 -8.51 -13.75
C SER A 533 8.62 -7.99 -13.23
N SER A 534 9.65 -8.84 -13.26
CA SER A 534 10.99 -8.49 -12.82
C SER A 534 11.63 -7.38 -13.67
N GLY A 535 11.43 -7.42 -15.00
CA GLY A 535 11.93 -6.42 -15.92
C GLY A 535 11.29 -5.04 -15.71
N LEU A 536 9.95 -4.99 -15.60
CA LEU A 536 9.22 -3.74 -15.36
C LEU A 536 9.59 -3.11 -14.02
N ASN A 537 9.68 -3.90 -12.95
CA ASN A 537 10.08 -3.41 -11.64
C ASN A 537 11.52 -2.87 -11.64
N SER A 538 12.44 -3.54 -12.32
CA SER A 538 13.82 -3.08 -12.46
C SER A 538 13.90 -1.76 -13.21
N LEU A 539 13.14 -1.63 -14.30
CA LEU A 539 13.13 -0.43 -15.12
C LEU A 539 12.49 0.77 -14.40
N ALA A 540 11.42 0.54 -13.64
CA ALA A 540 10.84 1.56 -12.77
C ALA A 540 11.82 2.06 -11.71
N ALA A 541 12.57 1.15 -11.09
CA ALA A 541 13.61 1.52 -10.14
C ALA A 541 14.75 2.33 -10.77
N VAL A 542 15.22 1.94 -11.97
CA VAL A 542 16.25 2.69 -12.72
C VAL A 542 15.76 4.10 -13.06
N VAL A 543 14.52 4.26 -13.48
CA VAL A 543 13.99 5.60 -13.79
C VAL A 543 13.86 6.48 -12.56
N ILE A 544 13.53 5.92 -11.41
CA ILE A 544 13.46 6.69 -10.16
C ILE A 544 14.85 7.07 -9.65
N GLU A 545 15.78 6.12 -9.56
CA GLU A 545 17.11 6.33 -8.99
C GLU A 545 18.05 7.06 -9.97
N ASP A 546 18.11 6.63 -11.22
CA ASP A 546 19.12 7.10 -12.17
C ASP A 546 18.63 8.29 -13.00
N VAL A 547 17.33 8.35 -13.34
CA VAL A 547 16.78 9.45 -14.14
C VAL A 547 16.22 10.56 -13.26
N TYR A 548 15.26 10.26 -12.38
CA TYR A 548 14.59 11.28 -11.58
C TYR A 548 15.54 11.88 -10.53
N LYS A 549 16.11 11.06 -9.63
CA LYS A 549 17.05 11.56 -8.60
C LYS A 549 18.33 12.07 -9.25
N GLY A 550 18.87 11.35 -10.24
CA GLY A 550 20.08 11.72 -10.96
C GLY A 550 20.00 13.08 -11.68
N LEU A 551 18.88 13.38 -12.37
CA LEU A 551 18.71 14.64 -13.11
C LEU A 551 18.16 15.78 -12.26
N MET A 552 17.24 15.50 -11.33
CA MET A 552 16.56 16.55 -10.56
C MET A 552 17.18 16.81 -9.18
N GLY A 553 18.11 15.97 -8.72
CA GLY A 553 18.82 16.14 -7.44
C GLY A 553 17.91 16.13 -6.21
N ARG A 554 16.69 15.60 -6.32
CA ARG A 554 15.67 15.59 -5.26
C ARG A 554 15.22 14.17 -4.98
N THR A 555 15.08 13.83 -3.70
CA THR A 555 14.44 12.59 -3.26
C THR A 555 12.93 12.77 -3.17
N LEU A 556 12.19 11.72 -3.55
CA LEU A 556 10.75 11.65 -3.38
C LEU A 556 10.43 11.09 -1.99
N SER A 557 9.25 11.40 -1.44
CA SER A 557 8.73 10.66 -0.29
C SER A 557 8.38 9.22 -0.71
N ASP A 558 8.50 8.27 0.21
CA ASP A 558 8.28 6.84 -0.06
C ASP A 558 6.91 6.55 -0.71
N GLU A 559 5.87 7.26 -0.28
CA GLU A 559 4.52 7.15 -0.84
C GLU A 559 4.46 7.63 -2.30
N ARG A 560 5.09 8.76 -2.62
CA ARG A 560 5.14 9.30 -3.99
C ARG A 560 6.03 8.44 -4.88
N GLN A 561 7.13 7.93 -4.34
CA GLN A 561 8.01 6.99 -5.04
C GLN A 561 7.25 5.70 -5.41
N GLY A 562 6.45 5.15 -4.48
CA GLY A 562 5.59 4.00 -4.73
C GLY A 562 4.53 4.26 -5.81
N LEU A 563 3.86 5.41 -5.78
CA LEU A 563 2.85 5.79 -6.78
C LEU A 563 3.47 5.97 -8.18
N ILE A 564 4.58 6.69 -8.29
CA ILE A 564 5.26 6.94 -9.57
C ILE A 564 5.78 5.63 -10.16
N SER A 565 6.36 4.75 -9.34
CA SER A 565 6.82 3.42 -9.79
C SER A 565 5.69 2.59 -10.42
N LYS A 566 4.50 2.62 -9.81
CA LYS A 566 3.30 1.94 -10.32
C LYS A 566 2.82 2.54 -11.65
N ILE A 567 2.68 3.86 -11.74
CA ILE A 567 2.28 4.56 -12.97
C ILE A 567 3.24 4.23 -14.11
N PHE A 568 4.55 4.30 -13.83
CA PHE A 568 5.58 4.05 -14.82
C PHE A 568 5.57 2.59 -15.31
N SER A 569 5.38 1.64 -14.40
CA SER A 569 5.25 0.22 -14.75
C SER A 569 4.07 -0.04 -15.69
N ILE A 570 2.93 0.65 -15.51
CA ILE A 570 1.76 0.57 -16.41
C ILE A 570 2.09 1.11 -17.79
N VAL A 571 2.68 2.31 -17.86
CA VAL A 571 3.05 2.96 -19.14
C VAL A 571 4.04 2.11 -19.92
N LEU A 572 5.08 1.61 -19.26
CA LEU A 572 6.05 0.72 -19.89
C LEU A 572 5.42 -0.59 -20.35
N GLY A 573 4.51 -1.17 -19.56
CA GLY A 573 3.74 -2.35 -19.95
C GLY A 573 2.97 -2.11 -21.25
N ALA A 574 2.32 -0.96 -21.41
CA ALA A 574 1.62 -0.58 -22.63
C ALA A 574 2.57 -0.44 -23.83
N VAL A 575 3.76 0.16 -23.63
CA VAL A 575 4.78 0.27 -24.67
C VAL A 575 5.32 -1.10 -25.09
N VAL A 576 5.60 -1.99 -24.14
CA VAL A 576 6.03 -3.37 -24.43
C VAL A 576 4.97 -4.09 -25.24
N MET A 577 3.68 -3.95 -24.90
CA MET A 577 2.58 -4.53 -25.68
C MET A 577 2.57 -4.00 -27.12
N LEU A 578 2.72 -2.69 -27.34
CA LEU A 578 2.79 -2.11 -28.69
C LEU A 578 3.99 -2.67 -29.48
N LEU A 579 5.15 -2.79 -28.82
CA LEU A 579 6.38 -3.29 -29.44
C LEU A 579 6.30 -4.77 -29.85
N THR A 580 5.41 -5.57 -29.25
CA THR A 580 5.22 -6.97 -29.68
C THR A 580 4.85 -7.10 -31.15
N TYR A 581 4.11 -6.13 -31.70
CA TYR A 581 3.78 -6.08 -33.13
C TYR A 581 5.05 -5.95 -33.99
N VAL A 582 6.00 -5.12 -33.57
CA VAL A 582 7.29 -4.95 -34.26
C VAL A 582 8.12 -6.24 -34.20
N VAL A 583 8.12 -6.92 -33.05
CA VAL A 583 8.86 -8.18 -32.86
C VAL A 583 8.39 -9.27 -33.83
N SER A 584 7.11 -9.27 -34.24
CA SER A 584 6.57 -10.25 -35.20
C SER A 584 7.28 -10.24 -36.56
N TYR A 585 7.96 -9.15 -36.93
CA TYR A 585 8.70 -9.01 -38.18
C TYR A 585 10.18 -9.47 -38.09
N LEU A 586 10.69 -9.77 -36.89
CA LEU A 586 12.11 -10.12 -36.68
C LEU A 586 12.45 -11.60 -37.01
N GLY A 587 11.46 -12.41 -37.42
CA GLY A 587 11.62 -13.84 -37.68
C GLY A 587 11.69 -14.66 -36.38
N SER A 588 12.53 -15.70 -36.32
CA SER A 588 12.66 -16.53 -35.11
C SER A 588 12.99 -15.69 -33.88
N ILE A 589 12.10 -15.76 -32.89
CA ILE A 589 12.08 -14.88 -31.71
C ILE A 589 13.34 -15.11 -30.87
N LEU A 590 13.75 -16.37 -30.69
CA LEU A 590 14.93 -16.73 -29.92
C LEU A 590 16.22 -16.11 -30.48
N ASN A 591 16.38 -16.09 -31.81
CA ASN A 591 17.58 -15.54 -32.44
C ASN A 591 17.63 -14.02 -32.32
N ALA A 592 16.48 -13.36 -32.50
CA ALA A 592 16.37 -11.92 -32.33
C ALA A 592 16.67 -11.51 -30.88
N ALA A 593 16.11 -12.23 -29.91
CA ALA A 593 16.33 -11.99 -28.48
C ALA A 593 17.81 -12.16 -28.07
N LEU A 594 18.46 -13.26 -28.47
CA LEU A 594 19.87 -13.51 -28.14
C LEU A 594 20.82 -12.51 -28.82
N SER A 595 20.52 -12.12 -30.07
CA SER A 595 21.33 -11.13 -30.79
C SER A 595 21.21 -9.74 -30.16
N LEU A 596 19.99 -9.30 -29.84
CA LEU A 596 19.74 -8.01 -29.22
C LEU A 596 20.32 -7.95 -27.80
N SER A 597 20.22 -9.04 -27.05
CA SER A 597 20.86 -9.18 -25.74
C SER A 597 22.38 -8.96 -25.85
N GLY A 598 23.05 -9.65 -26.77
CA GLY A 598 24.51 -9.48 -26.96
C GLY A 598 24.93 -8.07 -27.39
N VAL A 599 24.14 -7.42 -28.27
CA VAL A 599 24.37 -6.03 -28.72
C VAL A 599 24.34 -5.04 -27.57
N LEU A 600 23.40 -5.19 -26.64
CA LEU A 600 23.23 -4.29 -25.49
C LEU A 600 24.16 -4.63 -24.32
N SER A 601 24.31 -5.93 -24.03
CA SER A 601 25.15 -6.42 -22.94
C SER A 601 26.64 -6.19 -23.15
N GLY A 602 27.14 -6.25 -24.39
CA GLY A 602 28.56 -6.04 -24.71
C GLY A 602 29.09 -4.67 -24.26
N PRO A 603 28.53 -3.54 -24.72
CA PRO A 603 28.94 -2.21 -24.32
C PRO A 603 28.83 -1.97 -22.80
N ILE A 604 27.74 -2.40 -22.16
CA ILE A 604 27.54 -2.22 -20.71
C ILE A 604 28.62 -2.97 -19.93
N THR A 605 28.81 -4.25 -20.24
CA THR A 605 29.85 -5.10 -19.63
C THR A 605 31.24 -4.50 -19.83
N GLY A 606 31.50 -3.97 -21.03
CA GLY A 606 32.76 -3.32 -21.38
C GLY A 606 33.06 -2.13 -20.47
N VAL A 607 32.07 -1.28 -20.16
CA VAL A 607 32.28 -0.12 -19.28
C VAL A 607 32.54 -0.53 -17.84
N PHE A 608 31.81 -1.53 -17.32
CA PHE A 608 32.08 -2.08 -15.99
C PHE A 608 33.48 -2.68 -15.89
N PHE A 609 33.88 -3.47 -16.88
CA PHE A 609 35.23 -4.05 -16.94
C PHE A 609 36.31 -2.96 -17.02
N LEU A 610 36.06 -1.94 -17.85
CA LEU A 610 36.95 -0.79 -17.98
C LEU A 610 37.12 -0.07 -16.63
N GLY A 611 36.02 0.17 -15.90
CA GLY A 611 36.05 0.81 -14.58
C GLY A 611 36.71 -0.04 -13.50
N PHE A 612 36.47 -1.35 -13.48
CA PHE A 612 36.98 -2.25 -12.43
C PHE A 612 38.46 -2.60 -12.57
N PHE A 613 38.95 -2.75 -13.80
CA PHE A 613 40.29 -3.30 -14.06
C PHE A 613 41.28 -2.28 -14.63
N PHE A 614 40.82 -1.12 -15.11
CA PHE A 614 41.68 -0.08 -15.69
C PHE A 614 41.58 1.23 -14.90
N PRO A 615 42.25 1.33 -13.74
CA PRO A 615 42.15 2.48 -12.84
C PRO A 615 42.55 3.83 -13.47
N GLN A 616 43.35 3.81 -14.55
CA GLN A 616 43.81 5.02 -15.23
C GLN A 616 42.74 5.69 -16.11
N VAL A 617 41.60 5.03 -16.34
CA VAL A 617 40.58 5.47 -17.28
C VAL A 617 39.74 6.62 -16.70
N ASN A 618 39.59 7.70 -17.46
CA ASN A 618 38.78 8.85 -17.06
C ASN A 618 37.34 8.78 -17.61
N ARG A 619 36.46 9.69 -17.16
CA ARG A 619 35.05 9.76 -17.59
C ARG A 619 34.85 9.89 -19.11
N ARG A 620 35.77 10.57 -19.82
CA ARG A 620 35.67 10.79 -21.28
C ARG A 620 36.01 9.51 -22.03
N GLY A 621 37.04 8.79 -21.58
CA GLY A 621 37.37 7.48 -22.13
C GLY A 621 36.25 6.46 -21.92
N GLY A 622 35.67 6.40 -20.71
CA GLY A 622 34.51 5.55 -20.44
C GLY A 622 33.33 5.83 -21.37
N LEU A 623 32.95 7.10 -21.52
CA LEU A 623 31.82 7.51 -22.37
C LEU A 623 32.07 7.25 -23.87
N VAL A 624 33.24 7.64 -24.39
CA VAL A 624 33.56 7.47 -25.82
C VAL A 624 33.71 5.99 -26.16
N GLY A 625 34.31 5.18 -25.27
CA GLY A 625 34.39 3.74 -25.42
C GLY A 625 33.01 3.08 -25.49
N PHE A 626 32.10 3.47 -24.60
CA PHE A 626 30.71 2.99 -24.60
C PHE A 626 29.97 3.33 -25.91
N LEU A 627 30.00 4.59 -26.33
CA LEU A 627 29.31 5.05 -27.54
C LEU A 627 29.88 4.42 -28.82
N ALA A 628 31.22 4.27 -28.90
CA ALA A 628 31.87 3.61 -30.02
C ALA A 628 31.46 2.13 -30.11
N SER A 629 31.41 1.43 -28.97
CA SER A 629 30.95 0.04 -28.92
C SER A 629 29.48 -0.10 -29.31
N LEU A 630 28.59 0.76 -28.80
CA LEU A 630 27.19 0.79 -29.22
C LEU A 630 27.04 0.98 -30.73
N PHE A 631 27.79 1.92 -31.32
CA PHE A 631 27.75 2.17 -32.75
C PHE A 631 28.19 0.93 -33.57
N VAL A 632 29.33 0.34 -33.22
CA VAL A 632 29.85 -0.87 -33.91
C VAL A 632 28.86 -2.03 -33.80
N GLN A 633 28.26 -2.24 -32.63
CA GLN A 633 27.32 -3.33 -32.40
C GLN A 633 26.01 -3.14 -33.14
N CYS A 634 25.46 -1.92 -33.14
CA CYS A 634 24.29 -1.57 -33.95
C CYS A 634 24.56 -1.75 -35.45
N TRP A 635 25.75 -1.36 -35.92
CA TRP A 635 26.17 -1.55 -37.30
C TRP A 635 26.19 -3.04 -37.69
N ILE A 636 26.81 -3.89 -36.86
CA ILE A 636 26.88 -5.33 -37.08
C ILE A 636 25.47 -5.94 -37.09
N PHE A 637 24.64 -5.60 -36.11
CA PHE A 637 23.29 -6.13 -35.97
C PHE A 637 22.38 -5.75 -37.15
N LEU A 638 22.33 -4.46 -37.52
CA LEU A 638 21.51 -3.99 -38.64
C LEU A 638 21.97 -4.62 -39.96
N GLY A 639 23.28 -4.70 -40.19
CA GLY A 639 23.84 -5.37 -41.37
C GLY A 639 23.49 -6.87 -41.43
N ALA A 640 23.50 -7.57 -40.30
CA ALA A 640 23.06 -8.97 -40.21
C ALA A 640 21.56 -9.14 -40.51
N GLN A 641 20.68 -8.24 -40.04
CA GLN A 641 19.25 -8.31 -40.37
C GLN A 641 18.97 -8.00 -41.85
N LEU A 642 19.65 -7.00 -42.42
CA LEU A 642 19.47 -6.61 -43.83
C LEU A 642 19.94 -7.70 -44.81
N THR A 643 20.97 -8.47 -44.44
CA THR A 643 21.54 -9.54 -45.28
C THR A 643 20.95 -10.93 -45.01
N LYS A 644 20.03 -11.05 -44.04
CA LYS A 644 19.41 -12.31 -43.60
C LYS A 644 18.78 -13.14 -44.73
N LYS A 645 18.14 -12.50 -45.72
CA LYS A 645 17.53 -13.20 -46.88
C LYS A 645 18.57 -13.80 -47.83
N GLN A 646 19.79 -13.29 -47.83
CA GLN A 646 20.91 -13.78 -48.66
C GLN A 646 21.69 -14.91 -47.96
N MET A 647 21.57 -15.03 -46.63
CA MET A 647 22.18 -16.11 -45.86
C MET A 647 21.28 -17.36 -45.90
N LYS A 648 21.61 -18.33 -46.77
CA LYS A 648 20.99 -19.66 -46.73
C LYS A 648 21.48 -20.42 -45.48
N SER A 649 20.68 -20.42 -44.41
CA SER A 649 20.89 -21.39 -43.33
C SER A 649 20.38 -22.75 -43.80
N ALA A 650 21.29 -23.66 -44.15
CA ALA A 650 20.96 -25.03 -44.51
C ALA A 650 20.42 -25.74 -43.27
N ARG A 651 19.09 -25.79 -43.13
CA ARG A 651 18.43 -26.62 -42.12
C ARG A 651 18.64 -28.09 -42.49
N LEU A 652 18.87 -28.93 -41.48
CA LEU A 652 18.86 -30.38 -41.67
C LEU A 652 17.49 -30.82 -42.22
N PRO A 653 17.46 -31.84 -43.11
CA PRO A 653 16.25 -32.27 -43.80
C PRO A 653 15.13 -32.69 -42.84
N LEU A 654 13.89 -32.51 -43.28
CA LEU A 654 12.64 -32.86 -42.59
C LEU A 654 11.76 -33.68 -43.56
N SER A 655 10.88 -34.53 -43.04
CA SER A 655 10.02 -35.41 -43.84
C SER A 655 8.54 -35.03 -43.70
N VAL A 656 7.79 -35.23 -44.78
CA VAL A 656 6.31 -35.17 -44.80
C VAL A 656 5.68 -36.50 -45.26
N ALA A 657 6.48 -37.57 -45.32
CA ALA A 657 6.12 -38.82 -45.99
C ALA A 657 4.87 -39.49 -45.39
N ASN A 658 4.66 -39.36 -44.07
CA ASN A 658 3.55 -40.00 -43.36
C ASN A 658 2.51 -38.98 -42.84
N CYS A 659 2.40 -37.81 -43.46
CA CYS A 659 1.39 -36.83 -43.05
C CYS A 659 -0.01 -37.19 -43.59
N PRO A 660 -1.11 -36.98 -42.80
CA PRO A 660 -2.48 -37.29 -43.20
C PRO A 660 -2.99 -36.57 -44.47
N THR A 661 -2.39 -35.44 -44.84
CA THR A 661 -2.79 -34.63 -46.00
C THR A 661 -1.69 -34.64 -47.07
N PRO A 662 -2.00 -34.94 -48.34
CA PRO A 662 -1.01 -34.89 -49.41
C PRO A 662 -0.56 -33.44 -49.66
N VAL A 663 0.74 -33.17 -49.43
CA VAL A 663 1.35 -31.84 -49.65
C VAL A 663 2.20 -31.87 -50.92
N ASN A 664 1.76 -31.18 -51.98
CA ASN A 664 2.57 -30.96 -53.17
C ASN A 664 3.66 -29.91 -52.87
N ILE A 665 4.91 -30.34 -52.70
CA ILE A 665 6.03 -29.43 -52.48
C ILE A 665 6.68 -29.07 -53.82
N THR A 666 6.45 -27.85 -54.31
CA THR A 666 7.23 -27.25 -55.41
C THR A 666 8.62 -26.85 -54.91
N ILE A 667 9.66 -27.54 -55.38
CA ILE A 667 11.06 -27.20 -55.11
C ILE A 667 11.43 -25.99 -55.96
N SER A 668 11.53 -24.80 -55.33
CA SER A 668 12.08 -23.62 -56.02
C SER A 668 13.60 -23.73 -56.14
N LEU A 669 14.10 -23.98 -57.36
CA LEU A 669 15.51 -23.78 -57.69
C LEU A 669 15.86 -22.29 -57.54
N THR A 670 16.76 -21.96 -56.61
CA THR A 670 17.19 -20.58 -56.39
C THR A 670 18.39 -20.24 -57.27
N THR A 671 18.22 -19.21 -58.09
CA THR A 671 19.25 -18.53 -58.89
C THR A 671 20.34 -17.91 -58.00
N SER A 672 21.59 -18.05 -58.43
CA SER A 672 22.79 -17.45 -57.85
C SER A 672 22.73 -15.92 -57.89
N ILE A 673 22.60 -15.26 -56.73
CA ILE A 673 22.73 -13.80 -56.59
C ILE A 673 24.19 -13.49 -56.22
N LYS A 674 24.79 -12.50 -56.89
CA LYS A 674 26.16 -12.02 -56.67
C LYS A 674 26.49 -11.87 -55.17
N ALA A 675 27.58 -12.50 -54.75
CA ALA A 675 28.06 -12.49 -53.37
C ALA A 675 28.48 -11.08 -52.95
N ASN A 676 27.79 -10.53 -51.94
CA ASN A 676 28.23 -9.31 -51.27
C ASN A 676 29.51 -9.64 -50.47
N PRO A 677 30.66 -8.95 -50.68
CA PRO A 677 31.90 -9.24 -49.96
C PRO A 677 31.78 -9.05 -48.43
N LEU A 678 30.82 -8.24 -47.97
CA LEU A 678 30.52 -8.06 -46.54
C LEU A 678 29.60 -9.15 -45.96
N LEU A 679 29.06 -10.06 -46.79
CA LEU A 679 28.15 -11.12 -46.34
C LEU A 679 28.81 -12.04 -45.30
N GLY A 680 30.10 -12.33 -45.46
CA GLY A 680 30.88 -13.13 -44.51
C GLY A 680 31.17 -12.42 -43.18
N PHE A 681 31.10 -11.09 -43.16
CA PHE A 681 31.25 -10.29 -41.93
C PHE A 681 29.93 -10.22 -41.16
N TYR A 682 28.81 -10.03 -41.88
CA TYR A 682 27.49 -10.04 -41.25
C TYR A 682 27.00 -11.44 -40.84
N SER A 683 27.66 -12.50 -41.31
CA SER A 683 27.37 -13.88 -40.89
C SER A 683 28.05 -14.30 -39.58
N ILE A 684 28.72 -13.38 -38.87
CA ILE A 684 29.31 -13.66 -37.56
C ILE A 684 28.20 -14.09 -36.57
N SER A 685 28.47 -15.15 -35.82
CA SER A 685 27.54 -15.63 -34.79
C SER A 685 27.31 -14.56 -33.72
N TYR A 686 26.05 -14.42 -33.30
CA TYR A 686 25.63 -13.52 -32.23
C TYR A 686 26.36 -13.78 -30.90
N MET A 687 26.93 -14.98 -30.70
CA MET A 687 27.76 -15.29 -29.53
C MET A 687 29.01 -14.42 -29.45
N TRP A 688 29.51 -13.92 -30.59
CA TRP A 688 30.68 -13.05 -30.64
C TRP A 688 30.36 -11.56 -30.44
N TYR A 689 29.09 -11.17 -30.41
CA TYR A 689 28.71 -9.77 -30.23
C TYR A 689 29.19 -9.26 -28.87
N THR A 690 28.89 -9.95 -27.76
CA THR A 690 29.31 -9.51 -26.43
C THR A 690 30.84 -9.33 -26.31
N PRO A 691 31.69 -10.29 -26.72
CA PRO A 691 33.15 -10.11 -26.78
C PRO A 691 33.58 -8.89 -27.61
N ILE A 692 33.07 -8.73 -28.83
CA ILE A 692 33.42 -7.60 -29.71
C ILE A 692 33.07 -6.27 -29.03
N GLY A 693 31.90 -6.20 -28.39
CA GLY A 693 31.45 -5.03 -27.67
C GLY A 693 32.37 -4.67 -26.50
N VAL A 694 32.72 -5.65 -25.65
CA VAL A 694 33.62 -5.47 -24.51
C VAL A 694 35.00 -5.00 -24.97
N THR A 695 35.58 -5.68 -25.97
CA THR A 695 36.90 -5.33 -26.50
C THR A 695 36.92 -3.92 -27.11
N THR A 696 35.86 -3.52 -27.81
CA THR A 696 35.75 -2.18 -28.39
C THR A 696 35.73 -1.10 -27.31
N VAL A 697 34.96 -1.29 -26.23
CA VAL A 697 34.94 -0.34 -25.10
C VAL A 697 36.33 -0.22 -24.47
N ILE A 698 36.99 -1.35 -24.23
CA ILE A 698 38.29 -1.35 -23.55
C ILE A 698 39.35 -0.65 -24.40
N ILE A 699 39.48 -1.01 -25.68
CA ILE A 699 40.49 -0.42 -26.56
C ILE A 699 40.27 1.09 -26.71
N VAL A 700 39.05 1.50 -27.09
CA VAL A 700 38.75 2.92 -27.33
C VAL A 700 38.83 3.70 -26.03
N GLY A 701 38.30 3.16 -24.93
CA GLY A 701 38.24 3.85 -23.64
C GLY A 701 39.61 4.06 -23.00
N VAL A 702 40.53 3.09 -23.14
CA VAL A 702 41.92 3.24 -22.73
C VAL A 702 42.61 4.29 -23.60
N ILE A 703 42.56 4.18 -24.94
CA ILE A 703 43.22 5.12 -25.86
C ILE A 703 42.77 6.56 -25.58
N VAL A 704 41.45 6.80 -25.52
CA VAL A 704 40.90 8.14 -25.27
C VAL A 704 41.31 8.66 -23.90
N SER A 705 41.38 7.80 -22.88
CA SER A 705 41.82 8.22 -21.54
C SER A 705 43.27 8.69 -21.52
N TYR A 706 44.16 7.99 -22.23
CA TYR A 706 45.55 8.42 -22.39
C TYR A 706 45.67 9.72 -23.19
N LEU A 707 44.83 9.90 -24.22
CA LEU A 707 44.83 11.12 -25.03
C LEU A 707 44.25 12.35 -24.30
N THR A 708 43.27 12.16 -23.41
CA THR A 708 42.59 13.30 -22.75
C THR A 708 43.04 13.57 -21.31
N ARG A 709 43.99 12.78 -20.76
CA ARG A 709 44.57 12.77 -19.40
C ARG A 709 44.13 11.54 -18.57
N PRO A 710 45.03 10.59 -18.23
CA PRO A 710 44.72 9.49 -17.33
C PRO A 710 44.52 9.93 -15.87
N LEU A 711 43.74 9.17 -15.10
CA LEU A 711 43.52 9.39 -13.66
C LEU A 711 44.78 9.03 -12.85
N LYS A 712 45.04 9.78 -11.78
CA LYS A 712 46.12 9.50 -10.81
C LYS A 712 45.61 8.65 -9.65
N SER A 713 46.47 7.88 -8.98
CA SER A 713 46.02 6.92 -7.94
C SER A 713 45.32 7.56 -6.72
N ASN A 714 45.57 8.85 -6.46
CA ASN A 714 44.93 9.62 -5.39
C ASN A 714 43.55 10.18 -5.76
N GLU A 715 43.16 10.13 -7.05
CA GLU A 715 41.86 10.61 -7.55
C GLU A 715 40.82 9.47 -7.62
N ILE A 716 41.21 8.24 -7.23
CA ILE A 716 40.39 7.04 -7.42
C ILE A 716 39.90 6.53 -6.06
N ASP A 717 38.59 6.37 -5.93
CA ASP A 717 38.00 5.71 -4.77
C ASP A 717 38.35 4.21 -4.77
N PRO A 718 39.05 3.71 -3.74
CA PRO A 718 39.45 2.32 -3.66
C PRO A 718 38.29 1.32 -3.65
N LYS A 719 37.06 1.73 -3.31
CA LYS A 719 35.87 0.88 -3.30
C LYS A 719 35.33 0.57 -4.70
N LEU A 720 35.70 1.37 -5.70
CA LEU A 720 35.19 1.26 -7.07
C LEU A 720 36.01 0.31 -7.95
N ILE A 721 37.14 -0.21 -7.44
CA ILE A 721 38.04 -1.12 -8.16
C ILE A 721 37.93 -2.53 -7.58
N ILE A 722 37.92 -3.55 -8.43
CA ILE A 722 37.99 -4.94 -7.98
C ILE A 722 39.45 -5.29 -7.65
N ARG A 723 39.71 -5.65 -6.40
CA ARG A 723 41.02 -6.13 -5.96
C ARG A 723 41.06 -7.65 -6.02
N ILE A 724 41.86 -8.19 -6.93
CA ILE A 724 42.02 -9.66 -7.12
C ILE A 724 42.70 -10.33 -5.90
N SER A 725 43.24 -9.56 -4.94
CA SER A 725 43.90 -10.10 -3.73
C SER A 725 42.99 -10.92 -2.81
N ASN A 726 41.66 -10.82 -2.91
CA ASN A 726 40.72 -11.66 -2.16
C ASN A 726 40.30 -12.94 -2.89
N VAL A 727 40.81 -13.17 -4.10
CA VAL A 727 40.71 -14.45 -4.82
C VAL A 727 42.05 -15.14 -4.62
N ASN A 728 42.11 -16.16 -3.74
CA ASN A 728 43.28 -17.00 -3.51
C ASN A 728 43.68 -17.73 -4.80
N CYS A 729 44.32 -17.04 -5.74
CA CYS A 729 44.89 -17.61 -6.94
C CYS A 729 46.42 -17.50 -6.83
N CYS A 730 47.05 -18.59 -6.42
CA CYS A 730 48.49 -18.70 -6.15
C CYS A 730 49.38 -18.50 -7.40
N CYS A 731 48.77 -18.26 -8.57
CA CYS A 731 49.41 -18.38 -9.87
C CYS A 731 49.72 -17.03 -10.56
N LEU A 732 49.33 -15.88 -9.98
CA LEU A 732 49.55 -14.58 -10.62
C LEU A 732 50.94 -13.99 -10.29
N PRO A 733 51.78 -13.64 -11.30
CA PRO A 733 53.06 -12.95 -11.10
C PRO A 733 52.91 -11.60 -10.39
N LYS A 734 53.88 -11.25 -9.52
CA LYS A 734 53.91 -9.98 -8.76
C LYS A 734 53.82 -8.72 -9.64
N CYS A 735 54.36 -8.75 -10.86
CA CYS A 735 54.30 -7.62 -11.80
C CYS A 735 52.87 -7.32 -12.27
N ILE A 736 52.05 -8.35 -12.51
CA ILE A 736 50.64 -8.20 -12.88
C ILE A 736 49.83 -7.73 -11.67
N HIS A 737 50.15 -8.26 -10.49
CA HIS A 737 49.55 -7.85 -9.23
C HIS A 737 49.79 -6.37 -8.89
N ASP A 738 51.01 -5.86 -9.10
CA ASP A 738 51.36 -4.45 -8.87
C ASP A 738 50.78 -3.52 -9.95
N TRP A 739 50.69 -3.99 -11.20
CA TRP A 739 50.00 -3.28 -12.29
C TRP A 739 48.50 -3.10 -11.98
N ILE A 740 47.82 -4.15 -11.48
CA ILE A 740 46.41 -4.10 -11.06
C ILE A 740 46.22 -3.18 -9.85
N ARG A 741 47.17 -3.15 -8.91
CA ARG A 741 47.08 -2.31 -7.70
C ARG A 741 47.20 -0.81 -7.98
N TYR A 742 47.87 -0.42 -9.07
CA TYR A 742 48.11 0.96 -9.51
C TYR A 742 48.40 1.97 -8.37
N GLY A 743 49.08 1.52 -7.30
CA GLY A 743 49.45 2.36 -6.15
C GLY A 743 48.28 2.98 -5.37
N VAL A 744 47.06 2.44 -5.42
CA VAL A 744 45.91 2.92 -4.62
C VAL A 744 46.02 2.35 -3.19
N LYS A 745 46.15 3.21 -2.17
CA LYS A 745 46.37 2.79 -0.75
C LYS A 745 45.11 2.19 -0.11
N GLU A 746 45.31 1.29 0.87
CA GLU A 746 44.25 0.66 1.67
C GLU A 746 43.75 1.58 2.78
N ASP A 747 42.43 1.72 2.91
CA ASP A 747 41.80 2.27 4.10
C ASP A 747 41.66 1.15 5.16
N VAL A 748 42.68 1.01 6.01
CA VAL A 748 42.80 -0.01 7.07
C VAL A 748 41.67 0.07 8.12
N ASN A 749 40.89 1.15 8.14
CA ASN A 749 39.83 1.39 9.13
C ASN A 749 38.47 0.76 8.80
N LEU A 750 38.25 0.27 7.58
CA LEU A 750 36.92 -0.21 7.13
C LEU A 750 36.59 -1.65 7.56
N GLU A 751 37.55 -2.56 7.68
CA GLU A 751 37.29 -3.92 8.19
C GLU A 751 36.89 -3.91 9.67
N LYS A 752 37.47 -3.00 10.47
CA LYS A 752 37.07 -2.80 11.87
C LYS A 752 35.69 -2.16 12.00
N LYS A 753 35.33 -1.24 11.10
CA LYS A 753 34.03 -0.56 11.13
C LYS A 753 32.88 -1.48 10.69
N ASN A 754 33.05 -2.22 9.59
CA ASN A 754 32.06 -3.22 9.15
C ASN A 754 31.87 -4.36 10.17
N ASN A 755 32.93 -4.84 10.83
CA ASN A 755 32.78 -5.84 11.89
C ASN A 755 32.12 -5.30 13.16
N ASN A 756 32.26 -4.00 13.45
CA ASN A 756 31.60 -3.37 14.60
C ASN A 756 30.14 -2.98 14.30
N ASP A 757 29.82 -2.57 13.08
CA ASP A 757 28.45 -2.28 12.64
C ASP A 757 27.62 -3.57 12.46
N ILE A 758 28.25 -4.68 12.06
CA ILE A 758 27.62 -6.01 12.06
C ILE A 758 27.43 -6.52 13.50
N LYS A 759 28.38 -6.27 14.41
CA LYS A 759 28.21 -6.61 15.83
C LYS A 759 27.13 -5.77 16.50
N SER A 760 26.99 -4.49 16.18
CA SER A 760 25.95 -3.63 16.76
C SER A 760 24.53 -4.04 16.29
N LEU A 761 24.38 -4.35 15.00
CA LEU A 761 23.11 -4.85 14.43
C LEU A 761 22.73 -6.25 14.96
N THR A 762 23.71 -7.14 15.15
CA THR A 762 23.45 -8.46 15.79
C THR A 762 23.25 -8.37 17.30
N SER A 763 23.80 -7.37 18.00
CA SER A 763 23.49 -7.14 19.43
C SER A 763 22.14 -6.47 19.65
N GLU A 764 21.67 -5.63 18.73
CA GLU A 764 20.30 -5.11 18.77
C GLU A 764 19.28 -6.20 18.40
N GLU A 765 19.55 -7.06 17.41
CA GLU A 765 18.66 -8.20 17.10
C GLU A 765 18.71 -9.32 18.16
N ASN A 766 19.87 -9.59 18.79
CA ASN A 766 19.95 -10.55 19.90
C ASN A 766 19.33 -10.03 21.20
N ASN A 767 19.34 -8.72 21.43
CA ASN A 767 18.58 -8.13 22.55
C ASN A 767 17.06 -8.16 22.29
N ILE A 768 16.62 -8.13 21.03
CA ILE A 768 15.20 -8.29 20.65
C ILE A 768 14.77 -9.78 20.69
N PHE A 769 15.68 -10.73 20.43
CA PHE A 769 15.40 -12.16 20.53
C PHE A 769 15.53 -12.75 21.95
N HIS A 770 16.38 -12.18 22.81
CA HIS A 770 16.45 -12.57 24.22
C HIS A 770 15.45 -11.84 25.14
N SER A 771 14.83 -10.73 24.71
CA SER A 771 13.79 -10.06 25.50
C SER A 771 12.40 -10.70 25.42
N ASN A 772 12.20 -11.75 24.61
CA ASN A 772 10.91 -12.43 24.44
C ASN A 772 10.81 -13.81 25.10
N ASN A 773 11.76 -14.19 25.96
CA ASN A 773 11.66 -15.38 26.80
C ASN A 773 12.05 -15.08 28.26
N SER A 774 11.23 -14.27 28.95
CA SER A 774 11.03 -14.38 30.41
C SER A 774 10.04 -13.31 30.93
N ALA A 775 8.77 -13.68 31.08
CA ALA A 775 7.99 -13.31 32.26
C ALA A 775 8.15 -14.50 33.23
N GLN A 776 8.37 -14.41 34.54
CA GLN A 776 8.16 -13.42 35.59
C GLN A 776 9.42 -13.48 36.50
N THR A 777 9.85 -12.43 37.21
CA THR A 777 9.22 -11.94 38.45
C THR A 777 9.63 -10.49 38.77
N LEU A 778 8.64 -9.69 39.17
CA LEU A 778 8.76 -8.40 39.84
C LEU A 778 9.66 -8.48 41.08
N ASN A 779 10.54 -7.50 41.32
CA ASN A 779 10.27 -6.35 42.22
C ASN A 779 11.53 -5.49 42.51
N THR A 780 11.26 -4.23 42.90
CA THR A 780 12.13 -3.18 43.48
C THR A 780 13.01 -2.35 42.52
N ALA A 781 13.07 -1.01 42.58
CA ALA A 781 12.43 -0.02 43.46
C ALA A 781 12.40 1.37 42.80
N THR A 782 11.22 2.00 42.80
CA THR A 782 11.06 3.42 43.08
C THR A 782 11.34 3.67 44.56
N LYS A 783 12.24 4.61 44.90
CA LYS A 783 12.07 5.60 45.98
C LYS A 783 13.33 6.46 46.14
N ASP A 784 13.24 7.70 45.66
CA ASP A 784 13.64 8.86 46.44
C ASP A 784 12.37 9.42 47.08
N LEU A 785 12.23 9.21 48.39
CA LEU A 785 11.65 10.14 49.37
C LEU A 785 11.61 9.43 50.74
N ILE A 786 12.27 10.09 51.69
CA ILE A 786 12.75 9.68 53.01
C ILE A 786 11.60 9.86 54.06
N PRO A 787 11.76 9.54 55.37
CA PRO A 787 11.54 8.25 56.05
C PRO A 787 10.44 8.33 57.15
N LEU A 788 10.14 7.22 57.84
CA LEU A 788 10.35 7.07 59.29
C LEU A 788 9.87 5.68 59.79
N ASN A 789 10.81 4.94 60.37
CA ASN A 789 10.77 3.96 61.49
C ASN A 789 9.48 3.14 61.72
N VAL A 790 9.55 1.82 61.95
CA VAL A 790 10.11 1.20 63.17
C VAL A 790 10.46 -0.28 62.92
N VAL A 791 11.53 -0.70 63.60
CA VAL A 791 12.19 -2.01 63.70
C VAL A 791 11.29 -3.12 64.26
N ILE A 792 11.52 -4.39 63.86
CA ILE A 792 11.74 -5.57 64.74
C ILE A 792 12.26 -6.75 63.89
N GLU A 793 13.32 -7.39 64.41
CA GLU A 793 14.08 -8.51 63.85
C GLU A 793 13.27 -9.82 63.70
N ASN A 794 13.63 -10.61 62.68
CA ASN A 794 13.32 -12.04 62.59
C ASN A 794 14.47 -12.87 63.15
N LYS A 795 14.14 -13.99 63.81
CA LYS A 795 15.06 -15.10 64.09
C LYS A 795 14.36 -16.44 63.88
N MET A 796 15.06 -17.35 63.18
CA MET A 796 15.05 -18.82 63.31
C MET A 796 13.76 -19.56 62.90
N ASP A 797 13.74 -20.79 62.38
CA ASP A 797 14.75 -21.79 61.98
C ASP A 797 14.05 -22.82 61.07
N ASN A 798 14.84 -23.74 60.53
CA ASN A 798 14.46 -24.89 59.69
C ASN A 798 13.42 -25.86 60.30
N SER A 799 12.77 -26.61 59.40
CA SER A 799 12.72 -28.10 59.34
C SER A 799 11.34 -28.81 59.29
N TYR A 800 11.38 -29.92 58.54
CA TYR A 800 10.59 -31.18 58.62
C TYR A 800 9.31 -31.43 57.80
N ASP A 801 9.43 -32.53 57.03
CA ASP A 801 8.53 -33.68 56.87
C ASP A 801 7.46 -33.77 55.77
N ASN A 802 7.68 -34.80 54.93
CA ASN A 802 6.68 -35.58 54.19
C ASN A 802 5.87 -36.46 55.16
N PRO A 803 4.61 -36.82 54.82
CA PRO A 803 4.42 -38.16 54.25
C PRO A 803 3.35 -38.30 53.15
N VAL A 804 3.62 -39.31 52.33
CA VAL A 804 2.78 -40.20 51.49
C VAL A 804 1.32 -40.38 51.94
N ILE A 805 0.37 -40.53 50.99
CA ILE A 805 -0.60 -41.67 50.86
C ILE A 805 -1.70 -41.43 49.78
N THR A 806 -1.65 -42.32 48.77
CA THR A 806 -2.67 -42.99 47.92
C THR A 806 -3.74 -42.28 47.08
N MET A 807 -3.75 -42.69 45.80
CA MET A 807 -4.91 -42.76 44.89
C MET A 807 -5.96 -43.78 45.36
N LYS A 808 -7.25 -43.49 45.07
CA LYS A 808 -8.20 -44.47 44.50
C LYS A 808 -9.42 -43.78 43.87
N ASP A 809 -9.72 -44.31 42.68
CA ASP A 809 -10.93 -44.31 41.83
C ASP A 809 -11.48 -42.99 41.26
#